data_AF-A0A4V3SI86-F1
#
_entry.id   AF-A0A4V3SI86-F1
#
_cell.length_a   1.000
_cell.length_b   1.000
_cell.length_c   1.000
_cell.angle_alpha   90.00
_cell.angle_beta   90.00
_cell.angle_gamma   90.00
#
_symmetry.space_group_name_H-M   'P 1'
#
loop_
_entity.id
_entity.type
_entity.pdbx_description
1 polymer ?
#
loop_
_entity_poly.entity_id
_entity_poly.type
_entity_poly.pdbx_seq_one_letter_code
_entity_poly.pdbx_strand_id
1 'polypeptide(L)'
;MKTTTHTFRAACRRCRRPTISIYGPPLRRPLAARYSTGPGDDLNNPTPKRPHSKLIILEPPRKQRPPEHASYPPPEIISTMEFEPLEQAKTLLTYEAEAERDMARVNISLLRPSQLQVSEQRFNQLAEQLSKSFTVHQLRSYYDFSRSEMAMDGQHIPRVSSSISKVKLVPFILSRVWKVEKTEDIAERQDVLVNKDLECSTRDIFFLVGEDGQTLREWANRYGAKITVNIQESSLQIQASQVSIEAIEAQMAILFQEVKEEEIDVSSIVRVGSFEWKLVPAISRTTSTFIERLEGDRVLLSALKQESIDNARRLLFTSVPLSIRTESSLLYEPPTSDSVKGGLFPVTEAVALPWIYRRQDWSRWRYITPANAPASDSESRLLSLSPTDVSSVLESQHPELEPPPGDLGRLRSRIVHEAVFGHVLHHYDSSERLVARGLREFVEQTKSSRAFCQTFPGSPFFSKFVEALPGPSVEFTHNEGFQLSFLPSPWEHPEDFEKYPPVHIFMPINETSDSSKGRPVLRALQSKSIADVMLPGEHCDIRFARTREVQMGIVSNIETEFGVQIREWQRFLLESNLDPVVDHRLRAASKLQVHIPSWLIEPGSRYESGAVNYTFAGMQYRRSTQATVGAIKYTKTEVDGGATGGRTTELKLSRTGSGKPDMLEQEFATLFARALYGVTALREWMSK
;
A
#
# COMPACT_ATOMS: atom_id res chain seq x y z
N MET A 1 -4.98 -53.66 -35.55
CA MET A 1 -4.04 -52.62 -35.11
C MET A 1 -4.71 -51.27 -35.29
N LYS A 2 -5.21 -50.71 -34.18
CA LYS A 2 -5.92 -49.42 -34.11
C LYS A 2 -5.09 -48.53 -33.19
N THR A 3 -4.68 -47.35 -33.67
CA THR A 3 -3.91 -46.37 -32.90
C THR A 3 -4.86 -45.38 -32.24
N THR A 4 -4.81 -45.35 -30.91
CA THR A 4 -5.64 -44.54 -30.01
C THR A 4 -5.03 -43.14 -29.86
N THR A 5 -5.81 -42.12 -30.18
CA THR A 5 -5.59 -40.73 -29.77
C THR A 5 -5.86 -40.56 -28.29
N HIS A 6 -4.86 -40.12 -27.51
CA HIS A 6 -5.04 -39.62 -26.15
C HIS A 6 -4.80 -38.10 -26.11
N THR A 7 -5.90 -37.36 -25.99
CA THR A 7 -5.94 -35.97 -25.52
C THR A 7 -5.72 -35.93 -24.01
N PHE A 8 -4.68 -35.24 -23.54
CA PHE A 8 -4.54 -34.86 -22.13
C PHE A 8 -4.83 -33.35 -21.97
N ARG A 9 -6.00 -33.05 -21.42
CA ARG A 9 -6.33 -31.75 -20.83
C ARG A 9 -5.86 -31.76 -19.38
N ALA A 10 -4.77 -31.08 -19.06
CA ALA A 10 -4.45 -30.70 -17.69
C ALA A 10 -5.07 -29.33 -17.40
N ALA A 11 -6.11 -29.34 -16.56
CA ALA A 11 -6.85 -28.15 -16.17
C ALA A 11 -6.11 -27.38 -15.06
N CYS A 12 -5.62 -26.18 -15.36
CA CYS A 12 -5.17 -25.22 -14.36
C CYS A 12 -6.37 -24.68 -13.58
N ARG A 13 -6.44 -24.96 -12.27
CA ARG A 13 -7.55 -24.56 -11.38
C ARG A 13 -7.55 -23.08 -10.96
N ARG A 14 -6.68 -22.22 -11.49
CA ARG A 14 -6.56 -20.79 -11.07
C ARG A 14 -7.05 -19.76 -12.11
N CYS A 15 -7.60 -20.19 -13.24
CA CYS A 15 -8.05 -19.31 -14.34
C CYS A 15 -9.59 -19.21 -14.49
N ARG A 16 -10.35 -19.09 -13.39
CA ARG A 16 -11.76 -18.65 -13.46
C ARG A 16 -11.85 -17.20 -12.96
N ARG A 17 -11.85 -16.25 -13.90
CA ARG A 17 -12.39 -14.91 -13.66
C ARG A 17 -13.92 -15.01 -13.72
N PRO A 18 -14.69 -14.40 -12.80
CA PRO A 18 -16.06 -14.04 -13.09
C PRO A 18 -16.03 -12.78 -13.96
N THR A 19 -16.62 -12.88 -15.16
CA THR A 19 -16.97 -11.75 -16.02
C THR A 19 -18.04 -10.95 -15.32
N ILE A 20 -17.69 -9.84 -14.67
CA ILE A 20 -18.66 -8.85 -14.20
C ILE A 20 -18.95 -7.92 -15.37
N SER A 21 -20.17 -8.02 -15.88
CA SER A 21 -20.77 -7.11 -16.86
C SER A 21 -20.83 -5.70 -16.26
N ILE A 22 -20.13 -4.75 -16.88
CA ILE A 22 -20.21 -3.32 -16.56
C ILE A 22 -21.28 -2.70 -17.46
N TYR A 23 -22.55 -2.94 -17.16
CA TYR A 23 -23.67 -2.14 -17.65
C TYR A 23 -24.77 -2.11 -16.59
N GLY A 24 -24.77 -1.07 -15.76
CA GLY A 24 -25.89 -0.68 -14.93
C GLY A 24 -26.25 0.79 -15.26
N PRO A 25 -27.54 1.13 -15.42
CA PRO A 25 -27.95 2.49 -15.78
C PRO A 25 -27.77 3.46 -14.60
N PRO A 26 -27.61 4.76 -14.85
CA PRO A 26 -27.38 5.73 -13.79
C PRO A 26 -28.66 5.93 -12.97
N LEU A 27 -28.59 5.65 -11.67
CA LEU A 27 -29.59 6.06 -10.69
C LEU A 27 -29.56 7.60 -10.59
N ARG A 28 -30.52 8.26 -11.23
CA ARG A 28 -30.89 9.65 -10.95
C ARG A 28 -31.46 9.71 -9.53
N ARG A 29 -30.88 10.55 -8.67
CA ARG A 29 -31.59 11.11 -7.51
C ARG A 29 -31.66 12.63 -7.63
N PRO A 30 -32.78 13.25 -7.24
CA PRO A 30 -33.06 14.64 -7.54
C PRO A 30 -32.43 15.59 -6.51
N LEU A 31 -31.96 16.73 -7.00
CA LEU A 31 -31.68 17.94 -6.25
C LEU A 31 -32.99 18.74 -6.09
N ALA A 32 -33.34 19.08 -4.84
CA ALA A 32 -34.12 20.27 -4.47
C ALA A 32 -33.90 20.51 -2.96
N ALA A 33 -33.20 21.58 -2.56
CA ALA A 33 -33.75 22.89 -2.16
C ALA A 33 -34.23 22.86 -0.68
N ARG A 34 -33.95 23.79 0.23
CA ARG A 34 -33.55 25.21 0.21
C ARG A 34 -32.84 25.49 1.55
N TYR A 35 -31.88 26.41 1.60
CA TYR A 35 -31.58 27.09 2.87
C TYR A 35 -31.70 28.60 2.67
N SER A 36 -32.60 29.17 3.47
CA SER A 36 -32.85 30.59 3.64
C SER A 36 -31.69 31.23 4.39
N THR A 37 -31.29 32.39 3.91
CA THR A 37 -30.39 33.34 4.58
C THR A 37 -31.06 33.95 5.81
N GLY A 38 -30.29 34.18 6.87
CA GLY A 38 -30.62 35.03 7.99
C GLY A 38 -29.46 35.10 9.00
N PRO A 39 -28.90 36.29 9.30
CA PRO A 39 -27.80 36.46 10.26
C PRO A 39 -28.32 36.80 11.67
N GLY A 40 -27.56 36.47 12.70
CA GLY A 40 -27.82 36.89 14.07
C GLY A 40 -26.88 36.23 15.07
N ASP A 41 -26.05 37.07 15.72
CA ASP A 41 -25.17 36.77 16.84
C ASP A 41 -25.89 36.04 18.00
N ASP A 42 -25.18 35.14 18.69
CA ASP A 42 -25.04 35.24 20.15
C ASP A 42 -24.02 34.26 20.76
N LEU A 43 -23.46 34.73 21.88
CA LEU A 43 -22.31 34.26 22.64
C LEU A 43 -22.51 32.94 23.41
N ASN A 44 -21.37 32.32 23.74
CA ASN A 44 -21.09 31.46 24.90
C ASN A 44 -21.82 30.11 25.02
N ASN A 45 -21.11 29.04 24.66
CA ASN A 45 -21.21 27.77 25.39
C ASN A 45 -19.93 26.92 25.24
N PRO A 46 -19.34 26.37 26.33
CA PRO A 46 -18.22 25.45 26.23
C PRO A 46 -18.75 24.06 25.83
N THR A 47 -18.47 23.63 24.60
CA THR A 47 -18.77 22.28 24.14
C THR A 47 -17.99 21.23 24.96
N PRO A 48 -18.63 20.13 25.39
CA PRO A 48 -17.93 19.03 26.05
C PRO A 48 -17.00 18.34 25.06
N LYS A 49 -15.72 18.21 25.43
CA LYS A 49 -14.71 17.42 24.70
C LYS A 49 -15.23 15.99 24.55
N ARG A 50 -15.41 15.54 23.30
CA ARG A 50 -15.62 14.12 22.98
C ARG A 50 -14.34 13.35 23.35
N PRO A 51 -14.40 12.20 24.05
CA PRO A 51 -13.22 11.38 24.25
C PRO A 51 -12.97 10.59 22.95
N HIS A 52 -11.91 10.97 22.22
CA HIS A 52 -11.36 10.16 21.14
C HIS A 52 -10.32 9.20 21.72
N SER A 53 -10.72 8.25 22.57
CA SER A 53 -9.85 7.16 23.01
C SER A 53 -9.97 5.99 22.03
N LYS A 54 -8.94 5.76 21.21
CA LYS A 54 -8.81 4.51 20.44
C LYS A 54 -8.39 3.40 21.41
N LEU A 55 -9.35 2.89 22.17
CA LEU A 55 -9.20 1.71 23.01
C LEU A 55 -9.31 0.46 22.14
N ILE A 56 -8.30 -0.41 22.20
CA ILE A 56 -8.35 -1.74 21.58
C ILE A 56 -8.59 -2.74 22.72
N ILE A 57 -9.76 -3.35 22.75
CA ILE A 57 -10.14 -4.38 23.73
C ILE A 57 -10.09 -5.74 23.02
N LEU A 58 -9.21 -6.63 23.48
CA LEU A 58 -9.09 -8.00 22.97
C LEU A 58 -9.62 -8.97 24.00
N GLU A 59 -10.73 -9.64 23.67
CA GLU A 59 -11.35 -10.67 24.50
C GLU A 59 -11.04 -12.07 23.94
N PRO A 60 -10.85 -13.10 24.80
CA PRO A 60 -10.70 -14.47 24.34
C PRO A 60 -11.99 -14.96 23.62
N PRO A 61 -11.89 -15.77 22.56
CA PRO A 61 -13.04 -16.21 21.78
C PRO A 61 -13.95 -17.09 22.63
N ARG A 62 -15.21 -16.69 22.74
CA ARG A 62 -16.28 -17.49 23.36
C ARG A 62 -16.86 -18.43 22.30
N LYS A 63 -16.98 -19.72 22.59
CA LYS A 63 -17.68 -20.70 21.74
C LYS A 63 -19.13 -20.24 21.56
N GLN A 64 -19.44 -19.55 20.47
CA GLN A 64 -20.83 -19.28 20.08
C GLN A 64 -21.44 -20.57 19.52
N ARG A 65 -22.59 -21.00 20.06
CA ARG A 65 -23.46 -21.96 19.38
C ARG A 65 -24.00 -21.29 18.12
N PRO A 66 -24.06 -21.98 16.96
CA PRO A 66 -24.65 -21.42 15.76
C PRO A 66 -26.16 -21.19 15.99
N PRO A 67 -26.75 -20.09 15.48
CA PRO A 67 -28.18 -19.86 15.59
C PRO A 67 -28.94 -20.86 14.72
N GLU A 68 -29.91 -21.55 15.32
CA GLU A 68 -30.88 -22.37 14.60
C GLU A 68 -31.74 -21.50 13.66
N HIS A 69 -31.91 -21.99 12.44
CA HIS A 69 -32.74 -21.41 11.40
C HIS A 69 -34.21 -21.35 11.85
N ALA A 70 -34.71 -20.15 12.15
CA ALA A 70 -36.15 -19.89 12.16
C ALA A 70 -36.55 -19.30 10.79
N SER A 71 -37.31 -20.08 10.03
CA SER A 71 -37.94 -19.69 8.77
C SER A 71 -39.03 -18.64 9.01
N TYR A 72 -38.92 -17.47 8.36
CA TYR A 72 -39.99 -16.48 8.31
C TYR A 72 -41.00 -16.81 7.19
N PRO A 73 -42.32 -16.70 7.41
CA PRO A 73 -43.30 -16.64 6.33
C PRO A 73 -43.38 -15.23 5.72
N PRO A 74 -43.87 -15.10 4.46
CA PRO A 74 -43.88 -13.83 3.73
C PRO A 74 -44.99 -12.87 4.22
N PRO A 75 -44.86 -11.54 3.98
CA PRO A 75 -45.78 -10.57 4.53
C PRO A 75 -47.05 -10.46 3.66
N GLU A 76 -48.22 -10.57 4.28
CA GLU A 76 -49.47 -10.15 3.69
C GLU A 76 -49.72 -8.66 3.91
N ILE A 77 -50.21 -8.03 2.85
CA ILE A 77 -50.61 -6.63 2.77
C ILE A 77 -52.00 -6.50 3.40
N ILE A 78 -52.16 -5.75 4.49
CA ILE A 78 -53.47 -5.21 4.90
C ILE A 78 -53.35 -3.73 5.25
N SER A 79 -54.34 -3.01 4.71
CA SER A 79 -54.57 -1.57 4.73
C SER A 79 -55.00 -1.05 6.10
N THR A 80 -54.60 0.20 6.35
CA THR A 80 -55.19 1.25 7.20
C THR A 80 -56.50 0.95 7.93
N MET A 81 -56.47 0.98 9.28
CA MET A 81 -57.55 1.50 10.14
C MET A 81 -56.97 2.03 11.46
N GLU A 82 -57.75 2.91 12.08
CA GLU A 82 -57.38 4.03 12.93
C GLU A 82 -56.95 3.69 14.37
N PHE A 83 -56.10 4.58 14.90
CA PHE A 83 -55.68 4.83 16.28
C PHE A 83 -56.42 4.14 17.46
N GLU A 84 -55.72 3.25 18.16
CA GLU A 84 -55.71 3.20 19.64
C GLU A 84 -54.25 3.29 20.15
N PRO A 85 -53.73 4.50 20.43
CA PRO A 85 -52.31 4.69 20.73
C PRO A 85 -51.92 4.26 22.17
N LEU A 86 -52.88 4.05 23.08
CA LEU A 86 -52.61 3.77 24.50
C LEU A 86 -52.45 2.28 24.82
N GLU A 87 -53.18 1.40 24.14
CA GLU A 87 -53.03 -0.05 24.27
C GLU A 87 -51.72 -0.50 23.61
N GLN A 88 -51.45 -0.07 22.36
CA GLN A 88 -50.21 -0.40 21.65
C GLN A 88 -48.96 0.14 22.35
N ALA A 89 -49.01 1.33 22.96
CA ALA A 89 -47.90 1.84 23.77
C ALA A 89 -47.68 1.00 25.03
N LYS A 90 -48.74 0.50 25.70
CA LYS A 90 -48.60 -0.45 26.81
C LYS A 90 -48.02 -1.77 26.35
N THR A 91 -48.47 -2.31 25.21
CA THR A 91 -47.95 -3.56 24.64
C THR A 91 -46.47 -3.42 24.26
N LEU A 92 -46.10 -2.31 23.60
CA LEU A 92 -44.71 -1.97 23.27
C LEU A 92 -43.83 -1.81 24.51
N LEU A 93 -44.32 -1.13 25.56
CA LEU A 93 -43.60 -1.01 26.84
C LEU A 93 -43.43 -2.37 27.55
N THR A 94 -44.40 -3.29 27.45
CA THR A 94 -44.23 -4.67 27.94
C THR A 94 -43.22 -5.47 27.12
N TYR A 95 -43.22 -5.33 25.78
CA TYR A 95 -42.23 -6.00 24.92
C TYR A 95 -40.81 -5.47 25.15
N GLU A 96 -40.64 -4.17 25.34
CA GLU A 96 -39.35 -3.57 25.68
C GLU A 96 -38.86 -4.04 27.06
N ALA A 97 -39.76 -4.06 28.07
CA ALA A 97 -39.42 -4.55 29.41
C ALA A 97 -39.13 -6.05 29.45
N GLU A 98 -39.76 -6.86 28.60
CA GLU A 98 -39.47 -8.29 28.43
C GLU A 98 -38.14 -8.51 27.71
N ALA A 99 -37.88 -7.76 26.64
CA ALA A 99 -36.60 -7.80 25.92
C ALA A 99 -35.41 -7.38 26.80
N GLU A 100 -35.57 -6.36 27.65
CA GLU A 100 -34.57 -5.96 28.64
C GLU A 100 -34.32 -7.04 29.69
N ARG A 101 -35.36 -7.75 30.14
CA ARG A 101 -35.23 -8.87 31.09
C ARG A 101 -34.52 -10.06 30.46
N ASP A 102 -34.81 -10.37 29.20
CA ASP A 102 -34.16 -11.47 28.48
C ASP A 102 -32.70 -11.17 28.16
N MET A 103 -32.39 -9.94 27.75
CA MET A 103 -31.00 -9.45 27.64
C MET A 103 -30.24 -9.54 28.96
N ALA A 104 -30.86 -9.13 30.08
CA ALA A 104 -30.24 -9.23 31.40
C ALA A 104 -29.97 -10.68 31.81
N ARG A 105 -30.87 -11.63 31.51
CA ARG A 105 -30.67 -13.07 31.78
C ARG A 105 -29.50 -13.64 31.00
N VAL A 106 -29.40 -13.31 29.71
CA VAL A 106 -28.27 -13.71 28.87
C VAL A 106 -26.97 -13.15 29.44
N ASN A 107 -26.95 -11.86 29.79
CA ASN A 107 -25.77 -11.21 30.36
C ASN A 107 -25.34 -11.80 31.72
N ILE A 108 -26.28 -12.21 32.58
CA ILE A 108 -25.97 -12.90 33.83
C ILE A 108 -25.37 -14.29 33.54
N SER A 109 -25.99 -15.08 32.65
CA SER A 109 -25.46 -16.39 32.24
C SER A 109 -24.05 -16.32 31.64
N LEU A 110 -23.72 -15.23 30.95
CA LEU A 110 -22.39 -15.01 30.35
C LEU A 110 -21.26 -14.79 31.38
N LEU A 111 -21.58 -14.46 32.63
CA LEU A 111 -20.60 -14.29 33.71
C LEU A 111 -20.29 -15.58 34.47
N ARG A 112 -20.93 -16.69 34.10
CA ARG A 112 -20.68 -17.98 34.72
C ARG A 112 -19.24 -18.45 34.45
N PRO A 113 -18.44 -18.79 35.48
CA PRO A 113 -17.09 -19.28 35.28
C PRO A 113 -17.10 -20.65 34.58
N SER A 114 -16.07 -20.91 33.77
CA SER A 114 -15.92 -22.18 33.04
C SER A 114 -15.47 -23.33 33.95
N GLN A 115 -14.75 -23.02 35.03
CA GLN A 115 -14.40 -23.94 36.10
C GLN A 115 -15.37 -23.76 37.27
N LEU A 116 -15.92 -24.86 37.77
CA LEU A 116 -16.90 -24.86 38.85
C LEU A 116 -16.25 -24.88 40.24
N GLN A 117 -14.99 -25.31 40.34
CA GLN A 117 -14.21 -25.20 41.56
C GLN A 117 -13.38 -23.92 41.50
N VAL A 118 -13.53 -23.06 42.50
CA VAL A 118 -12.85 -21.77 42.58
C VAL A 118 -12.30 -21.54 43.98
N SER A 119 -11.23 -20.76 44.07
CA SER A 119 -10.70 -20.24 45.34
C SER A 119 -11.72 -19.34 46.06
N GLU A 120 -11.57 -19.20 47.37
CA GLU A 120 -12.48 -18.38 48.17
C GLU A 120 -12.52 -16.90 47.71
N GLN A 121 -11.36 -16.33 47.38
CA GLN A 121 -11.29 -14.96 46.89
C GLN A 121 -11.93 -14.79 45.51
N ARG A 122 -11.82 -15.78 44.63
CA ARG A 122 -12.47 -15.76 43.32
C ARG A 122 -13.98 -15.85 43.43
N PHE A 123 -14.48 -16.66 44.36
CA PHE A 123 -15.90 -16.72 44.69
C PHE A 123 -16.42 -15.34 45.14
N ASN A 124 -15.66 -14.65 46.00
CA ASN A 124 -16.02 -13.31 46.48
C ASN A 124 -15.96 -12.27 45.35
N GLN A 125 -14.99 -12.33 44.44
CA GLN A 125 -14.94 -11.47 43.25
C GLN A 125 -16.16 -11.65 42.34
N LEU A 126 -16.55 -12.90 42.05
CA LEU A 126 -17.73 -13.17 41.23
C LEU A 126 -19.01 -12.65 41.91
N ALA A 127 -19.07 -12.78 43.25
CA ALA A 127 -20.17 -12.25 44.02
C ALA A 127 -20.24 -10.72 43.93
N GLU A 128 -19.10 -10.04 44.04
CA GLU A 128 -19.01 -8.59 43.92
C GLU A 128 -19.38 -8.11 42.51
N GLN A 129 -18.86 -8.77 41.46
CA GLN A 129 -19.17 -8.46 40.07
C GLN A 129 -20.66 -8.57 39.76
N LEU A 130 -21.31 -9.65 40.20
CA LEU A 130 -22.77 -9.82 40.05
C LEU A 130 -23.56 -8.76 40.83
N SER A 131 -23.11 -8.42 42.03
CA SER A 131 -23.78 -7.44 42.89
C SER A 131 -23.73 -6.02 42.32
N LYS A 132 -22.60 -5.64 41.70
CA LYS A 132 -22.36 -4.33 41.07
C LYS A 132 -23.04 -4.21 39.71
N SER A 133 -22.99 -5.26 38.89
CA SER A 133 -23.40 -5.19 37.48
C SER A 133 -24.91 -5.32 37.24
N PHE A 134 -25.67 -5.87 38.20
CA PHE A 134 -27.11 -6.14 38.02
C PHE A 134 -27.96 -5.65 39.19
N THR A 135 -29.22 -5.34 38.91
CA THR A 135 -30.22 -4.97 39.92
C THR A 135 -30.75 -6.21 40.65
N VAL A 136 -31.34 -6.02 41.84
CA VAL A 136 -31.99 -7.10 42.61
C VAL A 136 -33.05 -7.81 41.76
N HIS A 137 -33.82 -7.04 40.98
CA HIS A 137 -34.90 -7.55 40.14
C HIS A 137 -34.38 -8.45 39.01
N GLN A 138 -33.29 -8.06 38.34
CA GLN A 138 -32.66 -8.86 37.28
C GLN A 138 -32.08 -10.17 37.83
N LEU A 139 -31.34 -10.12 38.94
CA LEU A 139 -30.76 -11.32 39.59
C LEU A 139 -31.85 -12.29 40.06
N ARG A 140 -32.96 -11.76 40.57
CA ARG A 140 -34.08 -12.58 41.03
C ARG A 140 -34.86 -13.21 39.88
N SER A 141 -35.14 -12.42 38.83
CA SER A 141 -35.76 -12.95 37.61
C SER A 141 -34.94 -14.07 37.00
N TYR A 142 -33.61 -13.96 37.02
CA TYR A 142 -32.70 -15.03 36.60
C TYR A 142 -32.77 -16.26 37.51
N TYR A 143 -32.72 -16.08 38.84
CA TYR A 143 -32.83 -17.19 39.80
C TYR A 143 -34.15 -17.96 39.66
N ASP A 144 -35.27 -17.24 39.54
CA ASP A 144 -36.60 -17.84 39.39
C ASP A 144 -36.75 -18.55 38.03
N PHE A 145 -36.15 -18.00 36.96
CA PHE A 145 -36.09 -18.65 35.65
C PHE A 145 -35.26 -19.94 35.68
N SER A 146 -34.01 -19.89 36.17
CA SER A 146 -33.15 -21.08 36.27
C SER A 146 -33.72 -22.15 37.19
N ARG A 147 -34.46 -21.74 38.23
CA ARG A 147 -35.21 -22.67 39.08
C ARG A 147 -36.33 -23.38 38.32
N SER A 148 -37.03 -22.68 37.42
CA SER A 148 -38.08 -23.28 36.59
C SER A 148 -37.49 -24.26 35.56
N GLU A 149 -36.34 -23.94 34.96
CA GLU A 149 -35.63 -24.86 34.06
C GLU A 149 -35.14 -26.11 34.80
N MET A 150 -34.45 -25.95 35.94
CA MET A 150 -33.85 -27.09 36.65
C MET A 150 -34.87 -27.97 37.39
N ALA A 151 -36.07 -27.45 37.66
CA ALA A 151 -37.19 -28.25 38.17
C ALA A 151 -37.76 -29.22 37.13
N MET A 152 -37.60 -28.94 35.83
CA MET A 152 -37.94 -29.88 34.76
C MET A 152 -36.94 -31.06 34.68
N ASP A 153 -35.68 -30.84 35.08
CA ASP A 153 -34.59 -31.83 35.13
C ASP A 153 -34.51 -32.61 36.46
N GLY A 154 -35.52 -32.49 37.34
CA GLY A 154 -35.59 -33.23 38.60
C GLY A 154 -34.67 -32.74 39.73
N GLN A 155 -34.04 -31.57 39.58
CA GLN A 155 -33.23 -30.94 40.63
C GLN A 155 -34.03 -29.88 41.41
N HIS A 156 -34.11 -30.05 42.74
CA HIS A 156 -34.93 -29.18 43.59
C HIS A 156 -34.13 -27.99 44.16
N ILE A 157 -34.34 -26.79 43.63
CA ILE A 157 -33.76 -25.54 44.15
C ILE A 157 -34.78 -24.84 45.08
N PRO A 158 -34.38 -24.46 46.32
CA PRO A 158 -35.30 -23.88 47.31
C PRO A 158 -35.84 -22.50 46.90
N ARG A 159 -37.11 -22.23 47.29
CA ARG A 159 -37.74 -20.91 47.11
C ARG A 159 -37.04 -19.87 47.97
N VAL A 160 -36.80 -18.71 47.39
CA VAL A 160 -36.20 -17.57 48.07
C VAL A 160 -37.26 -16.52 48.35
N SER A 161 -37.21 -15.91 49.54
CA SER A 161 -38.17 -14.89 49.97
C SER A 161 -38.13 -13.64 49.09
N SER A 162 -39.29 -12.98 48.98
CA SER A 162 -39.45 -11.80 48.13
C SER A 162 -38.69 -10.55 48.59
N SER A 163 -38.25 -10.52 49.85
CA SER A 163 -37.52 -9.41 50.45
C SER A 163 -36.01 -9.67 50.55
N ILE A 164 -35.46 -10.61 49.77
CA ILE A 164 -34.05 -10.95 49.88
C ILE A 164 -33.15 -9.83 49.34
N SER A 165 -32.14 -9.46 50.13
CA SER A 165 -31.10 -8.51 49.73
C SER A 165 -30.11 -9.12 48.73
N LYS A 166 -29.47 -8.30 47.86
CA LYS A 166 -28.39 -8.72 46.94
C LYS A 166 -27.34 -9.61 47.60
N VAL A 167 -26.94 -9.23 48.82
CA VAL A 167 -25.90 -9.90 49.63
C VAL A 167 -26.19 -11.38 49.88
N LYS A 168 -27.48 -11.77 49.98
CA LYS A 168 -27.87 -13.17 50.20
C LYS A 168 -28.22 -13.86 48.87
N LEU A 169 -28.80 -13.14 47.90
CA LEU A 169 -29.23 -13.71 46.62
C LEU A 169 -28.06 -14.14 45.73
N VAL A 170 -26.98 -13.35 45.68
CA VAL A 170 -25.82 -13.64 44.81
C VAL A 170 -25.09 -14.94 45.21
N PRO A 171 -24.79 -15.21 46.50
CA PRO A 171 -24.23 -16.50 46.90
C PRO A 171 -25.11 -17.71 46.56
N PHE A 172 -26.45 -17.56 46.57
CA PHE A 172 -27.36 -18.63 46.13
C PHE A 172 -27.26 -18.88 44.63
N ILE A 173 -27.14 -17.84 43.81
CA ILE A 173 -26.93 -17.99 42.36
C ILE A 173 -25.60 -18.71 42.11
N LEU A 174 -24.50 -18.28 42.75
CA LEU A 174 -23.18 -18.89 42.58
C LEU A 174 -23.15 -20.36 43.02
N SER A 175 -23.60 -20.67 44.24
CA SER A 175 -23.49 -22.02 44.81
C SER A 175 -24.58 -23.00 44.34
N ARG A 176 -25.82 -22.55 44.11
CA ARG A 176 -26.95 -23.45 43.81
C ARG A 176 -27.35 -23.47 42.35
N VAL A 177 -27.28 -22.33 41.66
CA VAL A 177 -27.63 -22.26 40.22
C VAL A 177 -26.41 -22.58 39.36
N TRP A 178 -25.28 -21.95 39.63
CA TRP A 178 -24.05 -22.16 38.86
C TRP A 178 -23.23 -23.36 39.34
N LYS A 179 -23.50 -23.86 40.56
CA LYS A 179 -22.79 -24.98 41.22
C LYS A 179 -21.30 -24.71 41.43
N VAL A 180 -20.99 -23.48 41.81
CA VAL A 180 -19.61 -23.07 42.12
C VAL A 180 -19.26 -23.54 43.54
N GLU A 181 -18.23 -24.38 43.66
CA GLU A 181 -17.71 -24.92 44.91
C GLU A 181 -16.42 -24.18 45.32
N LYS A 182 -16.29 -23.89 46.61
CA LYS A 182 -15.08 -23.32 47.18
C LYS A 182 -14.10 -24.46 47.50
N THR A 183 -12.88 -24.39 47.01
CA THR A 183 -11.84 -25.38 47.31
C THR A 183 -10.57 -24.67 47.80
N GLU A 184 -9.97 -25.15 48.90
CA GLU A 184 -8.70 -24.62 49.44
C GLU A 184 -7.47 -25.08 48.64
N ASP A 185 -7.62 -26.13 47.81
CA ASP A 185 -6.54 -26.71 47.01
C ASP A 185 -6.09 -25.81 45.84
N ILE A 186 -6.91 -24.83 45.45
CA ILE A 186 -6.59 -23.88 44.38
C ILE A 186 -5.95 -22.65 45.00
N ALA A 187 -4.65 -22.50 44.77
CA ALA A 187 -3.92 -21.33 45.24
C ALA A 187 -4.53 -20.05 44.65
N GLU A 188 -4.82 -19.07 45.51
CA GLU A 188 -5.47 -17.80 45.15
C GLU A 188 -4.79 -17.10 43.96
N ARG A 189 -3.46 -17.19 43.88
CA ARG A 189 -2.64 -16.63 42.80
C ARG A 189 -2.98 -17.18 41.40
N GLN A 190 -3.54 -18.38 41.31
CA GLN A 190 -3.85 -19.04 40.04
C GLN A 190 -5.25 -18.70 39.51
N ASP A 191 -6.16 -18.24 40.37
CA ASP A 191 -7.59 -18.18 40.07
C ASP A 191 -8.23 -16.79 40.25
N VAL A 192 -7.69 -15.96 41.15
CA VAL A 192 -8.16 -14.58 41.33
C VAL A 192 -7.76 -13.72 40.14
N LEU A 193 -8.73 -13.03 39.53
CA LEU A 193 -8.44 -12.10 38.42
C LEU A 193 -8.00 -10.75 38.98
N VAL A 194 -6.76 -10.37 38.70
CA VAL A 194 -6.18 -9.08 39.07
C VAL A 194 -6.17 -8.19 37.84
N ASN A 195 -6.48 -6.90 38.04
CA ASN A 195 -6.25 -5.88 37.03
C ASN A 195 -4.87 -5.28 37.31
N LYS A 196 -3.97 -5.34 36.32
CA LYS A 196 -2.66 -4.70 36.38
C LYS A 196 -2.53 -3.72 35.24
N ASP A 197 -2.17 -2.50 35.57
CA ASP A 197 -1.80 -1.47 34.61
C ASP A 197 -0.28 -1.49 34.43
N LEU A 198 0.16 -1.62 33.19
CA LEU A 198 1.56 -1.59 32.80
C LEU A 198 1.82 -0.35 31.96
N GLU A 199 2.76 0.47 32.40
CA GLU A 199 3.31 1.55 31.59
C GLU A 199 4.24 0.93 30.55
N CYS A 200 3.97 1.20 29.27
CA CYS A 200 4.77 0.72 28.16
C CYS A 200 5.25 1.92 27.35
N SER A 201 6.43 1.83 26.72
CA SER A 201 6.81 2.87 25.77
C SER A 201 5.93 2.78 24.51
N THR A 202 5.81 3.88 23.77
CA THR A 202 5.09 3.88 22.49
C THR A 202 5.70 2.90 21.48
N ARG A 203 7.03 2.71 21.53
CA ARG A 203 7.77 1.70 20.77
C ARG A 203 7.30 0.28 21.11
N ASP A 204 7.18 -0.01 22.40
CA ASP A 204 6.79 -1.34 22.87
C ASP A 204 5.34 -1.66 22.48
N ILE A 205 4.44 -0.67 22.61
CA ILE A 205 3.04 -0.79 22.15
C ILE A 205 2.97 -1.06 20.65
N PHE A 206 3.83 -0.42 19.85
CA PHE A 206 3.88 -0.67 18.42
C PHE A 206 4.18 -2.15 18.10
N PHE A 207 5.14 -2.78 18.79
CA PHE A 207 5.45 -4.20 18.57
C PHE A 207 4.42 -5.16 19.18
N LEU A 208 3.81 -4.78 20.30
CA LEU A 208 2.71 -5.56 20.89
C LEU A 208 1.50 -5.59 19.98
N VAL A 209 1.09 -4.43 19.45
CA VAL A 209 -0.04 -4.32 18.54
C VAL A 209 0.31 -4.94 17.17
N GLY A 210 1.50 -4.71 16.62
CA GLY A 210 1.87 -5.25 15.30
C GLY A 210 0.90 -4.84 14.17
N GLU A 211 0.90 -5.56 13.04
CA GLU A 211 0.01 -5.24 11.89
C GLU A 211 -1.48 -5.46 12.22
N ASP A 212 -1.80 -6.50 13.00
CA ASP A 212 -3.19 -6.96 13.22
C ASP A 212 -3.54 -7.22 14.70
N GLY A 213 -2.70 -6.90 15.68
CA GLY A 213 -2.93 -7.28 17.08
C GLY A 213 -2.79 -8.77 17.34
N GLN A 214 -2.11 -9.52 16.45
CA GLN A 214 -2.03 -10.98 16.51
C GLN A 214 -1.34 -11.45 17.80
N THR A 215 -0.21 -10.85 18.16
CA THR A 215 0.55 -11.19 19.39
C THR A 215 -0.33 -11.06 20.63
N LEU A 216 -1.00 -9.91 20.80
CA LEU A 216 -1.90 -9.69 21.93
C LEU A 216 -3.11 -10.64 21.92
N ARG A 217 -3.66 -10.96 20.74
CA ARG A 217 -4.75 -11.95 20.62
C ARG A 217 -4.29 -13.35 21.01
N GLU A 218 -3.10 -13.76 20.58
CA GLU A 218 -2.50 -15.04 20.95
C GLU A 218 -2.25 -15.14 22.45
N TRP A 219 -1.76 -14.06 23.07
CA TRP A 219 -1.54 -14.02 24.51
C TRP A 219 -2.85 -13.99 25.30
N ALA A 220 -3.83 -13.18 24.89
CA ALA A 220 -5.18 -13.18 25.47
C ALA A 220 -5.80 -14.59 25.44
N ASN A 221 -5.62 -15.31 24.32
CA ASN A 221 -6.12 -16.67 24.16
C ASN A 221 -5.34 -17.70 24.98
N ARG A 222 -4.01 -17.63 24.97
CA ARG A 222 -3.13 -18.61 25.65
C ARG A 222 -3.22 -18.50 27.16
N TYR A 223 -3.32 -17.29 27.70
CA TYR A 223 -3.29 -17.02 29.14
C TYR A 223 -4.67 -16.71 29.72
N GLY A 224 -5.73 -16.75 28.90
CA GLY A 224 -7.10 -16.44 29.34
C GLY A 224 -7.25 -15.01 29.86
N ALA A 225 -6.47 -14.08 29.30
CA ALA A 225 -6.37 -12.70 29.77
C ALA A 225 -7.27 -11.78 28.93
N LYS A 226 -7.88 -10.78 29.57
CA LYS A 226 -8.46 -9.63 28.88
C LYS A 226 -7.43 -8.53 28.82
N ILE A 227 -7.00 -8.16 27.62
CA ILE A 227 -5.95 -7.17 27.40
C ILE A 227 -6.57 -5.95 26.72
N THR A 228 -6.33 -4.78 27.32
CA THR A 228 -6.82 -3.49 26.83
C THR A 228 -5.64 -2.56 26.61
N VAL A 229 -5.49 -2.04 25.38
CA VAL A 229 -4.40 -1.12 25.02
C VAL A 229 -4.94 0.30 24.93
N ASN A 230 -4.35 1.23 25.66
CA ASN A 230 -4.55 2.66 25.48
C ASN A 230 -3.33 3.28 24.78
N ILE A 231 -3.49 3.57 23.48
CA ILE A 231 -2.41 4.10 22.64
C ILE A 231 -2.01 5.53 23.06
N GLN A 232 -2.93 6.33 23.60
CA GLN A 232 -2.65 7.74 23.96
C GLN A 232 -1.90 7.86 25.27
N GLU A 233 -2.29 7.07 26.28
CA GLU A 233 -1.65 7.06 27.59
C GLU A 233 -0.42 6.16 27.65
N SER A 234 -0.12 5.48 26.53
CA SER A 234 0.91 4.45 26.44
C SER A 234 0.81 3.42 27.58
N SER A 235 -0.41 3.00 27.88
CA SER A 235 -0.71 2.08 28.98
C SER A 235 -1.39 0.82 28.49
N LEU A 236 -1.05 -0.30 29.13
CA LEU A 236 -1.60 -1.62 28.86
C LEU A 236 -2.30 -2.12 30.12
N GLN A 237 -3.60 -2.36 30.05
CA GLN A 237 -4.36 -2.93 31.16
C GLN A 237 -4.57 -4.41 30.91
N ILE A 238 -4.09 -5.25 31.83
CA ILE A 238 -4.24 -6.71 31.77
C ILE A 238 -5.13 -7.16 32.92
N GLN A 239 -6.19 -7.89 32.59
CA GLN A 239 -7.05 -8.56 33.55
C GLN A 239 -6.90 -10.07 33.39
N ALA A 240 -6.18 -10.70 34.32
CA ALA A 240 -5.92 -12.15 34.31
C ALA A 240 -5.54 -12.65 35.72
N SER A 241 -5.27 -13.95 35.88
CA SER A 241 -4.69 -14.46 37.14
C SER A 241 -3.25 -13.95 37.32
N GLN A 242 -2.76 -13.90 38.56
CA GLN A 242 -1.41 -13.39 38.85
C GLN A 242 -0.33 -14.18 38.09
N VAL A 243 -0.48 -15.51 37.99
CA VAL A 243 0.45 -16.37 37.22
C VAL A 243 0.39 -16.05 35.72
N SER A 244 -0.79 -15.80 35.17
CA SER A 244 -0.94 -15.39 33.77
C SER A 244 -0.32 -14.01 33.52
N ILE A 245 -0.45 -13.06 34.45
CA ILE A 245 0.17 -11.73 34.35
C ILE A 245 1.69 -11.86 34.36
N GLU A 246 2.26 -12.58 35.32
CA GLU A 246 3.72 -12.81 35.41
C GLU A 246 4.26 -13.50 34.14
N ALA A 247 3.49 -14.45 33.59
CA ALA A 247 3.85 -15.10 32.33
C ALA A 247 3.82 -14.13 31.13
N ILE A 248 2.81 -13.27 31.04
CA ILE A 248 2.73 -12.23 29.99
C ILE A 248 3.89 -11.24 30.14
N GLU A 249 4.22 -10.80 31.35
CA GLU A 249 5.36 -9.92 31.62
C GLU A 249 6.68 -10.55 31.21
N ALA A 250 6.88 -11.84 31.50
CA ALA A 250 8.06 -12.57 31.05
C ALA A 250 8.14 -12.64 29.51
N GLN A 251 7.03 -12.90 28.82
CA GLN A 251 6.99 -12.89 27.35
C GLN A 251 7.21 -11.50 26.76
N MET A 252 6.68 -10.45 27.39
CA MET A 252 6.94 -9.06 27.02
C MET A 252 8.42 -8.73 27.14
N ALA A 253 9.07 -9.09 28.25
CA ALA A 253 10.49 -8.85 28.46
C ALA A 253 11.35 -9.55 27.40
N ILE A 254 11.01 -10.80 27.03
CA ILE A 254 11.69 -11.53 25.95
C ILE A 254 11.50 -10.78 24.62
N LEU A 255 10.27 -10.40 24.27
CA LEU A 255 9.98 -9.69 23.02
C LEU A 255 10.74 -8.36 22.93
N PHE A 256 10.84 -7.61 24.03
CA PHE A 256 11.58 -6.34 24.04
C PHE A 256 13.10 -6.53 23.97
N GLN A 257 13.63 -7.64 24.48
CA GLN A 257 15.05 -7.98 24.31
C GLN A 257 15.38 -8.40 22.86
N GLU A 258 14.41 -8.94 22.12
CA GLU A 258 14.59 -9.29 20.71
C GLU A 258 14.56 -8.07 19.76
N VAL A 259 14.08 -6.92 20.23
CA VAL A 259 14.06 -5.68 19.43
C VAL A 259 15.50 -5.21 19.17
N LYS A 260 15.85 -5.12 17.90
CA LYS A 260 17.09 -4.53 17.43
C LYS A 260 16.87 -3.04 17.17
N GLU A 261 17.88 -2.25 17.49
CA GLU A 261 17.85 -0.80 17.31
C GLU A 261 19.04 -0.35 16.49
N GLU A 262 18.81 0.61 15.60
CA GLU A 262 19.85 1.19 14.78
C GLU A 262 19.59 2.68 14.58
N GLU A 263 20.57 3.50 14.95
CA GLU A 263 20.57 4.95 14.73
C GLU A 263 21.13 5.25 13.34
N ILE A 264 20.42 6.08 12.59
CA ILE A 264 20.80 6.47 11.24
C ILE A 264 20.80 7.99 11.13
N ASP A 265 21.88 8.52 10.57
CA ASP A 265 21.97 9.91 10.13
C ASP A 265 21.37 10.07 8.73
N VAL A 266 20.42 10.99 8.58
CA VAL A 266 19.77 11.34 7.30
C VAL A 266 20.19 12.71 6.78
N SER A 267 21.12 13.41 7.44
CA SER A 267 21.61 14.73 7.05
C SER A 267 22.11 14.78 5.59
N SER A 268 22.87 13.78 5.15
CA SER A 268 23.36 13.64 3.78
C SER A 268 22.23 13.60 2.75
N ILE A 269 21.11 12.97 3.10
CA ILE A 269 19.94 12.82 2.22
C ILE A 269 19.16 14.14 2.18
N VAL A 270 18.96 14.77 3.35
CA VAL A 270 18.26 16.06 3.50
C VAL A 270 19.01 17.18 2.77
N ARG A 271 20.34 17.10 2.69
CA ARG A 271 21.17 18.03 1.91
C ARG A 271 20.79 18.07 0.42
N VAL A 272 20.46 16.92 -0.16
CA VAL A 272 20.23 16.77 -1.61
C VAL A 272 18.73 16.83 -1.96
N GLY A 273 17.83 16.62 -1.00
CA GLY A 273 16.40 16.75 -1.22
C GLY A 273 15.58 16.89 0.05
N SER A 274 14.32 17.31 -0.10
CA SER A 274 13.41 17.51 1.03
C SER A 274 12.73 16.20 1.46
N PHE A 275 12.90 15.80 2.72
CA PHE A 275 12.21 14.65 3.30
C PHE A 275 10.86 15.05 3.92
N GLU A 276 9.79 14.35 3.53
CA GLU A 276 8.45 14.56 4.09
C GLU A 276 8.16 13.60 5.26
N TRP A 277 8.19 14.12 6.49
CA TRP A 277 7.86 13.35 7.71
C TRP A 277 6.46 12.72 7.70
N LYS A 278 5.54 13.24 6.89
CA LYS A 278 4.19 12.67 6.69
C LYS A 278 4.21 11.24 6.14
N LEU A 279 5.32 10.82 5.50
CA LEU A 279 5.49 9.49 4.93
C LEU A 279 5.92 8.45 5.98
N VAL A 280 6.50 8.86 7.11
CA VAL A 280 7.02 7.93 8.13
C VAL A 280 5.98 6.92 8.62
N PRO A 281 4.73 7.30 8.96
CA PRO A 281 3.71 6.32 9.37
C PRO A 281 3.31 5.32 8.26
N ALA A 282 3.58 5.63 7.00
CA ALA A 282 3.41 4.68 5.90
C ALA A 282 4.59 3.70 5.84
N ILE A 283 5.81 4.21 5.98
CA ILE A 283 7.05 3.41 6.02
C ILE A 283 6.99 2.44 7.19
N SER A 284 6.80 2.93 8.42
CA SER A 284 6.74 2.13 9.65
C SER A 284 5.79 0.94 9.54
N ARG A 285 4.61 1.15 8.95
CA ARG A 285 3.63 0.07 8.73
C ARG A 285 4.05 -0.91 7.64
N THR A 286 4.66 -0.43 6.56
CA THR A 286 5.06 -1.27 5.43
C THR A 286 6.26 -2.16 5.77
N THR A 287 7.14 -1.70 6.66
CA THR A 287 8.38 -2.38 7.05
C THR A 287 8.31 -3.04 8.42
N SER A 288 7.21 -2.83 9.16
CA SER A 288 7.04 -3.25 10.56
C SER A 288 8.18 -2.76 11.45
N THR A 289 8.55 -1.48 11.28
CA THR A 289 9.61 -0.80 12.04
C THR A 289 9.05 0.38 12.79
N PHE A 290 9.43 0.51 14.06
CA PHE A 290 9.21 1.75 14.79
C PHE A 290 10.27 2.77 14.37
N ILE A 291 9.84 3.99 14.07
CA ILE A 291 10.71 5.06 13.55
C ILE A 291 10.51 6.26 14.46
N GLU A 292 11.56 6.62 15.18
CA GLU A 292 11.57 7.75 16.09
C GLU A 292 12.55 8.82 15.60
N ARG A 293 12.13 10.08 15.65
CA ARG A 293 12.99 11.21 15.32
C ARG A 293 13.78 11.59 16.56
N LEU A 294 15.10 11.54 16.47
CA LEU A 294 16.01 12.03 17.51
C LEU A 294 16.30 13.52 17.29
N GLU A 295 17.10 14.12 18.17
CA GLU A 295 17.58 15.50 17.97
C GLU A 295 18.42 15.61 16.68
N GLY A 296 18.21 16.69 15.93
CA GLY A 296 18.84 16.92 14.64
C GLY A 296 18.21 16.14 13.47
N ASP A 297 19.06 15.71 12.53
CA ASP A 297 18.71 14.91 11.35
C ASP A 297 19.01 13.41 11.58
N ARG A 298 18.80 12.93 12.81
CA ARG A 298 19.01 11.53 13.19
C ARG A 298 17.69 10.83 13.47
N VAL A 299 17.65 9.54 13.14
CA VAL A 299 16.46 8.70 13.23
C VAL A 299 16.83 7.38 13.90
N LEU A 300 16.07 6.99 14.91
CA LEU A 300 16.19 5.67 15.53
C LEU A 300 15.21 4.72 14.85
N LEU A 301 15.72 3.61 14.32
CA LEU A 301 14.93 2.52 13.79
C LEU A 301 14.95 1.35 14.76
N SER A 302 13.79 0.93 15.22
CA SER A 302 13.65 -0.29 16.02
C SER A 302 12.85 -1.34 15.24
N ALA A 303 13.28 -2.60 15.28
CA ALA A 303 12.56 -3.72 14.65
C ALA A 303 12.93 -5.09 15.24
N LEU A 304 12.06 -6.08 15.08
CA LEU A 304 12.35 -7.48 15.47
C LEU A 304 13.32 -8.19 14.52
N LYS A 305 13.44 -7.71 13.27
CA LYS A 305 14.28 -8.30 12.23
C LYS A 305 15.18 -7.26 11.59
N GLN A 306 16.44 -7.61 11.32
CA GLN A 306 17.37 -6.71 10.64
C GLN A 306 16.89 -6.33 9.24
N GLU A 307 16.24 -7.26 8.54
CA GLU A 307 15.65 -7.02 7.22
C GLU A 307 14.60 -5.89 7.24
N SER A 308 13.84 -5.76 8.32
CA SER A 308 12.86 -4.69 8.49
C SER A 308 13.55 -3.33 8.60
N ILE A 309 14.67 -3.26 9.33
CA ILE A 309 15.50 -2.05 9.48
C ILE A 309 16.09 -1.66 8.13
N ASP A 310 16.69 -2.61 7.41
CA ASP A 310 17.26 -2.37 6.07
C ASP A 310 16.19 -1.88 5.08
N ASN A 311 15.00 -2.45 5.12
CA ASN A 311 13.88 -2.00 4.29
C ASN A 311 13.39 -0.60 4.69
N ALA A 312 13.32 -0.28 5.97
CA ALA A 312 12.94 1.04 6.46
C ALA A 312 13.97 2.09 6.04
N ARG A 313 15.27 1.80 6.21
CA ARG A 313 16.39 2.62 5.73
C ARG A 313 16.27 2.88 4.23
N ARG A 314 16.03 1.85 3.43
CA ARG A 314 15.81 1.97 1.99
C ARG A 314 14.60 2.85 1.65
N LEU A 315 13.47 2.65 2.34
CA LEU A 315 12.26 3.42 2.06
C LEU A 315 12.39 4.89 2.48
N LEU A 316 13.11 5.17 3.58
CA LEU A 316 13.46 6.54 3.96
C LEU A 316 14.28 7.20 2.85
N PHE A 317 15.33 6.53 2.36
CA PHE A 317 16.17 7.06 1.30
C PHE A 317 15.42 7.26 -0.03
N THR A 318 14.63 6.26 -0.46
CA THR A 318 13.88 6.32 -1.72
C THR A 318 12.63 7.21 -1.67
N SER A 319 12.22 7.65 -0.47
CA SER A 319 11.12 8.61 -0.32
C SER A 319 11.51 10.05 -0.66
N VAL A 320 12.81 10.36 -0.64
CA VAL A 320 13.31 11.68 -1.01
C VAL A 320 13.36 11.76 -2.54
N PRO A 321 12.81 12.83 -3.16
CA PRO A 321 12.81 13.00 -4.61
C PRO A 321 14.22 13.36 -5.12
N LEU A 322 15.10 12.36 -5.18
CA LEU A 322 16.46 12.50 -5.65
C LEU A 322 16.49 12.56 -7.17
N SER A 323 16.92 13.70 -7.71
CA SER A 323 17.07 13.93 -9.15
C SER A 323 18.51 13.67 -9.62
N ILE A 324 19.12 12.57 -9.16
CA ILE A 324 20.51 12.24 -9.51
C ILE A 324 20.57 11.99 -11.02
N ARG A 325 21.31 12.86 -11.72
CA ARG A 325 21.54 12.80 -13.19
C ARG A 325 20.25 12.76 -14.01
N THR A 326 19.14 13.22 -13.42
CA THR A 326 17.82 13.16 -14.04
C THR A 326 17.21 14.55 -14.07
N GLU A 327 16.93 15.04 -15.26
CA GLU A 327 16.27 16.32 -15.50
C GLU A 327 14.84 16.05 -15.97
N SER A 328 13.89 16.87 -15.50
CA SER A 328 12.49 16.75 -15.90
C SER A 328 11.88 18.09 -16.25
N SER A 329 11.22 18.12 -17.39
CA SER A 329 10.58 19.30 -17.96
C SER A 329 9.15 18.99 -18.33
N LEU A 330 8.30 20.01 -18.31
CA LEU A 330 6.89 19.90 -18.66
C LEU A 330 6.61 20.79 -19.85
N LEU A 331 6.08 20.18 -20.90
CA LEU A 331 5.58 20.81 -22.08
C LEU A 331 4.07 20.61 -22.12
N TYR A 332 3.35 21.53 -22.75
CA TYR A 332 1.92 21.42 -22.90
C TYR A 332 1.50 21.97 -24.25
N GLU A 333 0.45 21.40 -24.81
CA GLU A 333 -0.17 21.94 -26.01
C GLU A 333 -0.99 23.19 -25.64
N PRO A 334 -0.64 24.39 -26.14
CA PRO A 334 -1.41 25.59 -25.87
C PRO A 334 -2.82 25.47 -26.45
N PRO A 335 -3.85 26.04 -25.79
CA PRO A 335 -5.20 26.02 -26.32
C PRO A 335 -5.30 26.83 -27.61
N THR A 336 -6.18 26.42 -28.54
CA THR A 336 -6.44 27.12 -29.81
C THR A 336 -7.05 28.51 -29.61
N SER A 337 -7.65 28.76 -28.44
CA SER A 337 -8.18 30.06 -28.01
C SER A 337 -7.99 30.19 -26.51
N ASP A 338 -7.61 31.39 -26.04
CA ASP A 338 -7.47 31.71 -24.61
C ASP A 338 -8.80 31.59 -23.82
N SER A 339 -9.93 31.46 -24.53
CA SER A 339 -11.24 31.22 -23.92
C SER A 339 -11.46 29.77 -23.45
N VAL A 340 -10.62 28.82 -23.86
CA VAL A 340 -10.78 27.41 -23.50
C VAL A 340 -10.30 27.20 -22.06
N LYS A 341 -11.25 26.90 -21.18
CA LYS A 341 -10.97 26.56 -19.78
C LYS A 341 -10.89 25.05 -19.60
N GLY A 342 -10.07 24.64 -18.64
CA GLY A 342 -10.01 23.24 -18.21
C GLY A 342 -10.22 23.09 -16.72
N GLY A 343 -10.22 21.83 -16.29
CA GLY A 343 -10.38 21.43 -14.90
C GLY A 343 -9.61 20.17 -14.59
N LEU A 344 -9.43 19.90 -13.30
CA LEU A 344 -8.80 18.70 -12.77
C LEU A 344 -9.83 17.55 -12.69
N PHE A 345 -9.49 16.42 -13.30
CA PHE A 345 -10.28 15.19 -13.27
C PHE A 345 -9.54 14.13 -12.44
N PRO A 346 -10.16 13.62 -11.37
CA PRO A 346 -9.51 12.67 -10.46
C PRO A 346 -9.20 11.36 -11.17
N VAL A 347 -8.03 10.81 -10.88
CA VAL A 347 -7.61 9.49 -11.36
C VAL A 347 -7.65 8.51 -10.20
N THR A 348 -8.49 7.48 -10.32
CA THR A 348 -8.76 6.52 -9.22
C THR A 348 -7.76 5.37 -9.13
N GLU A 349 -6.80 5.26 -10.06
CA GLU A 349 -5.87 4.14 -10.15
C GLU A 349 -4.66 4.27 -9.19
N ALA A 350 -4.91 4.39 -7.88
CA ALA A 350 -3.86 4.53 -6.88
C ALA A 350 -2.85 3.37 -6.89
N VAL A 351 -3.25 2.16 -7.31
CA VAL A 351 -2.37 0.96 -7.35
C VAL A 351 -1.29 1.06 -8.43
N ALA A 352 -1.51 1.87 -9.46
CA ALA A 352 -0.56 2.14 -10.53
C ALA A 352 0.62 3.00 -10.08
N LEU A 353 0.43 3.80 -9.03
CA LEU A 353 1.45 4.72 -8.58
C LEU A 353 2.40 4.05 -7.56
N PRO A 354 3.69 4.46 -7.54
CA PRO A 354 4.60 4.15 -6.44
C PRO A 354 4.00 4.44 -5.07
N TRP A 355 4.40 3.68 -4.05
CA TRP A 355 3.84 3.77 -2.69
C TRP A 355 3.82 5.19 -2.11
N ILE A 356 4.82 6.02 -2.44
CA ILE A 356 4.96 7.42 -2.01
C ILE A 356 3.76 8.27 -2.43
N TYR A 357 3.17 7.95 -3.58
CA TYR A 357 2.10 8.73 -4.19
C TYR A 357 0.70 8.18 -3.90
N ARG A 358 0.54 6.98 -3.33
CA ARG A 358 -0.78 6.32 -3.19
C ARG A 358 -1.75 6.96 -2.20
N ARG A 359 -1.27 7.84 -1.31
CA ARG A 359 -2.08 8.53 -0.28
C ARG A 359 -2.32 10.00 -0.58
N GLN A 360 -2.02 10.39 -1.80
CA GLN A 360 -2.20 11.73 -2.30
C GLN A 360 -3.32 11.71 -3.35
N ASP A 361 -4.07 12.80 -3.41
CA ASP A 361 -5.12 12.94 -4.41
C ASP A 361 -4.50 13.43 -5.72
N TRP A 362 -4.61 12.60 -6.76
CA TRP A 362 -4.04 12.88 -8.08
C TRP A 362 -5.13 13.12 -9.11
N SER A 363 -4.95 14.17 -9.90
CA SER A 363 -5.85 14.51 -11.00
C SER A 363 -5.09 14.82 -12.28
N ARG A 364 -5.72 14.50 -13.42
CA ARG A 364 -5.28 14.93 -14.75
C ARG A 364 -6.02 16.21 -15.14
N TRP A 365 -5.31 17.21 -15.63
CA TRP A 365 -5.94 18.42 -16.17
C TRP A 365 -6.48 18.15 -17.58
N ARG A 366 -7.73 18.52 -17.87
CA ARG A 366 -8.36 18.37 -19.19
C ARG A 366 -9.19 19.60 -19.55
N TYR A 367 -9.36 19.82 -20.85
CA TYR A 367 -10.32 20.81 -21.34
C TYR A 367 -11.76 20.43 -20.95
N ILE A 368 -12.56 21.42 -20.55
CA ILE A 368 -13.98 21.22 -20.28
C ILE A 368 -14.73 21.40 -21.59
N THR A 369 -15.23 20.31 -22.17
CA THR A 369 -16.11 20.37 -23.33
C THR A 369 -17.55 20.59 -22.86
N PRO A 370 -18.25 21.66 -23.30
CA PRO A 370 -19.66 21.84 -22.96
C PRO A 370 -20.50 20.73 -23.60
N ALA A 371 -21.49 20.22 -22.86
CA ALA A 371 -22.29 19.05 -23.24
C ALA A 371 -23.06 19.17 -24.59
N ASN A 372 -23.15 20.37 -25.16
CA ASN A 372 -23.88 20.68 -26.40
C ASN A 372 -22.99 21.15 -27.56
N ALA A 373 -21.66 20.99 -27.49
CA ALA A 373 -20.79 21.33 -28.61
C ALA A 373 -21.03 20.37 -29.79
N PRO A 374 -21.23 20.86 -31.03
CA PRO A 374 -21.35 20.00 -32.20
C PRO A 374 -20.05 19.21 -32.40
N ALA A 375 -20.17 17.92 -32.72
CA ALA A 375 -19.04 17.01 -32.91
C ALA A 375 -18.06 17.46 -34.03
N SER A 376 -18.46 18.42 -34.86
CA SER A 376 -17.70 18.92 -36.01
C SER A 376 -16.44 19.74 -35.67
N ASP A 377 -16.34 20.33 -34.47
CA ASP A 377 -15.12 21.07 -34.05
C ASP A 377 -14.02 20.16 -33.46
N SER A 378 -14.23 18.84 -33.52
CA SER A 378 -13.28 17.82 -33.04
C SER A 378 -12.34 17.32 -34.14
N GLU A 379 -12.50 17.81 -35.38
CA GLU A 379 -11.64 17.43 -36.50
C GLU A 379 -10.21 17.93 -36.29
N SER A 380 -9.27 16.98 -36.23
CA SER A 380 -7.84 17.14 -36.48
C SER A 380 -7.19 18.38 -35.87
N ARG A 381 -7.18 18.47 -34.54
CA ARG A 381 -6.19 19.28 -33.83
C ARG A 381 -4.81 18.71 -34.13
N LEU A 382 -4.15 19.23 -35.15
CA LEU A 382 -2.75 18.96 -35.40
C LEU A 382 -1.97 19.57 -34.24
N LEU A 383 -1.18 18.74 -33.58
CA LEU A 383 -0.34 19.14 -32.46
C LEU A 383 0.59 20.26 -32.91
N SER A 384 0.53 21.40 -32.21
CA SER A 384 1.40 22.56 -32.50
C SER A 384 2.86 22.36 -32.07
N LEU A 385 3.12 21.35 -31.24
CA LEU A 385 4.46 21.02 -30.75
C LEU A 385 5.29 20.39 -31.87
N SER A 386 6.45 20.97 -32.14
CA SER A 386 7.42 20.43 -33.09
C SER A 386 8.38 19.43 -32.40
N PRO A 387 8.99 18.51 -33.17
CA PRO A 387 10.05 17.65 -32.63
C PRO A 387 11.22 18.46 -32.04
N THR A 388 11.52 19.62 -32.62
CA THR A 388 12.63 20.49 -32.19
C THR A 388 12.38 21.06 -30.79
N ASP A 389 11.13 21.43 -30.48
CA ASP A 389 10.76 21.93 -29.14
C ASP A 389 11.06 20.87 -28.07
N VAL A 390 10.69 19.61 -28.33
CA VAL A 390 10.94 18.51 -27.38
C VAL A 390 12.43 18.13 -27.35
N SER A 391 13.10 18.09 -28.50
CA SER A 391 14.52 17.73 -28.57
C SER A 391 15.40 18.71 -27.79
N SER A 392 15.13 20.02 -27.92
CA SER A 392 15.87 21.07 -27.21
C SER A 392 15.81 20.92 -25.68
N VAL A 393 14.70 20.36 -25.17
CA VAL A 393 14.48 20.12 -23.74
C VAL A 393 15.10 18.80 -23.28
N LEU A 394 15.27 17.84 -24.20
CA LEU A 394 15.91 16.55 -23.94
C LEU A 394 17.44 16.60 -24.06
N GLU A 395 18.00 17.69 -24.59
CA GLU A 395 19.42 17.97 -24.54
C GLU A 395 19.82 18.28 -23.11
N SER A 396 20.27 17.22 -22.42
CA SER A 396 20.84 17.23 -21.07
C SER A 396 21.81 18.39 -20.86
N GLN A 397 21.61 19.14 -19.77
CA GLN A 397 22.59 20.15 -19.34
C GLN A 397 23.82 19.52 -18.68
N HIS A 398 23.76 18.25 -18.29
CA HIS A 398 24.93 17.55 -17.76
C HIS A 398 26.03 17.39 -18.83
N PRO A 399 27.31 17.65 -18.46
CA PRO A 399 28.43 17.53 -19.39
C PRO A 399 28.52 16.12 -19.96
N GLU A 400 28.79 16.03 -21.26
CA GLU A 400 29.07 14.77 -21.93
C GLU A 400 30.36 14.18 -21.39
N LEU A 401 30.24 13.21 -20.47
CA LEU A 401 31.38 12.43 -19.99
C LEU A 401 31.73 11.40 -21.06
N GLU A 402 32.77 11.68 -21.83
CA GLU A 402 33.31 10.71 -22.78
C GLU A 402 34.31 9.78 -22.07
N PRO A 403 34.27 8.47 -22.38
CA PRO A 403 35.29 7.55 -21.89
C PRO A 403 36.66 7.94 -22.47
N PRO A 404 37.74 7.84 -21.68
CA PRO A 404 39.08 8.08 -22.18
C PRO A 404 39.43 7.09 -23.30
N PRO A 405 40.38 7.42 -24.21
CA PRO A 405 40.68 6.62 -25.41
C PRO A 405 41.00 5.15 -25.15
N GLY A 406 41.53 4.81 -23.97
CA GLY A 406 41.83 3.43 -23.56
C GLY A 406 40.61 2.58 -23.17
N ASP A 407 39.49 3.21 -22.82
CA ASP A 407 38.28 2.53 -22.33
C ASP A 407 37.19 2.37 -23.40
N LEU A 408 37.33 3.06 -24.53
CA LEU A 408 36.40 3.05 -25.68
C LEU A 408 36.11 1.64 -26.23
N GLY A 409 37.03 0.68 -26.04
CA GLY A 409 36.83 -0.72 -26.44
C GLY A 409 36.18 -1.60 -25.38
N ARG A 410 36.19 -1.19 -24.11
CA ARG A 410 35.78 -2.02 -22.95
C ARG A 410 34.35 -1.74 -22.51
N LEU A 411 33.92 -0.49 -22.54
CA LEU A 411 32.59 -0.07 -22.11
C LEU A 411 31.75 0.39 -23.30
N ARG A 412 30.50 -0.09 -23.36
CA ARG A 412 29.56 0.31 -24.41
C ARG A 412 28.63 1.38 -23.85
N SER A 413 28.80 2.61 -24.30
CA SER A 413 27.80 3.67 -24.11
C SER A 413 26.64 3.47 -25.08
N ARG A 414 25.43 3.82 -24.64
CA ARG A 414 24.23 3.72 -25.44
C ARG A 414 23.32 4.91 -25.14
N ILE A 415 22.76 5.48 -26.21
CA ILE A 415 21.72 6.50 -26.10
C ILE A 415 20.39 5.85 -26.48
N VAL A 416 19.40 5.98 -25.60
CA VAL A 416 18.05 5.46 -25.80
C VAL A 416 17.07 6.63 -25.79
N HIS A 417 16.34 6.78 -26.88
CA HIS A 417 15.19 7.66 -26.96
C HIS A 417 13.93 6.84 -26.74
N GLU A 418 13.08 7.28 -25.83
CA GLU A 418 11.85 6.59 -25.46
C GLU A 418 10.67 7.55 -25.51
N ALA A 419 9.52 7.05 -25.95
CA ALA A 419 8.22 7.71 -25.82
C ALA A 419 7.28 6.74 -25.08
N VAL A 420 6.80 7.15 -23.91
CA VAL A 420 5.94 6.36 -23.04
C VAL A 420 4.57 7.01 -22.96
N PHE A 421 3.51 6.25 -23.20
CA PHE A 421 2.15 6.75 -23.08
C PHE A 421 1.66 6.65 -21.64
N GLY A 422 0.90 7.64 -21.18
CA GLY A 422 0.40 7.67 -19.82
C GLY A 422 -0.44 8.90 -19.54
N HIS A 423 -0.45 9.33 -18.29
CA HIS A 423 -1.12 10.55 -17.84
C HIS A 423 -0.21 11.37 -16.96
N VAL A 424 -0.11 12.67 -17.24
CA VAL A 424 0.52 13.64 -16.34
C VAL A 424 -0.49 13.98 -15.25
N LEU A 425 -0.12 13.67 -14.01
CA LEU A 425 -0.95 13.86 -12.83
C LEU A 425 -0.39 14.99 -11.98
N HIS A 426 -1.30 15.79 -11.45
CA HIS A 426 -1.02 16.88 -10.55
C HIS A 426 -1.62 16.56 -9.19
N HIS A 427 -0.82 16.72 -8.14
CA HIS A 427 -1.31 16.68 -6.79
C HIS A 427 -2.24 17.87 -6.55
N TYR A 428 -3.40 17.63 -5.96
CA TYR A 428 -4.35 18.69 -5.62
C TYR A 428 -4.92 18.47 -4.23
N ASP A 429 -5.16 19.55 -3.49
CA ASP A 429 -5.92 19.47 -2.25
C ASP A 429 -7.41 19.40 -2.60
N SER A 430 -8.11 18.42 -2.03
CA SER A 430 -9.55 18.19 -2.20
C SER A 430 -10.43 19.43 -1.94
N SER A 431 -9.91 20.45 -1.25
CA SER A 431 -10.54 21.76 -1.05
C SER A 431 -10.56 22.67 -2.29
N GLU A 432 -9.70 22.44 -3.31
CA GLU A 432 -9.52 23.29 -4.49
C GLU A 432 -10.33 22.83 -5.75
N ARG A 433 -11.41 22.08 -5.56
CA ARG A 433 -12.14 21.45 -6.68
C ARG A 433 -12.66 22.44 -7.74
N LEU A 434 -12.46 22.06 -9.01
CA LEU A 434 -13.24 22.46 -10.19
C LEU A 434 -13.33 23.97 -10.49
N VAL A 435 -12.29 24.75 -10.21
CA VAL A 435 -12.21 26.10 -10.78
C VAL A 435 -11.76 25.98 -12.23
N ALA A 436 -12.61 26.45 -13.15
CA ALA A 436 -12.28 26.54 -14.57
C ALA A 436 -11.16 27.58 -14.76
N ARG A 437 -9.93 27.12 -15.01
CA ARG A 437 -8.73 27.96 -15.20
C ARG A 437 -8.19 27.84 -16.62
N GLY A 438 -7.46 28.85 -17.06
CA GLY A 438 -6.65 28.76 -18.29
C GLY A 438 -5.49 27.78 -18.10
N LEU A 439 -5.04 27.10 -19.16
CA LEU A 439 -3.96 26.12 -19.07
C LEU A 439 -2.63 26.75 -18.64
N ARG A 440 -2.26 27.89 -19.23
CA ARG A 440 -1.02 28.60 -18.88
C ARG A 440 -1.02 29.00 -17.41
N GLU A 441 -2.10 29.64 -16.97
CA GLU A 441 -2.29 30.03 -15.57
C GLU A 441 -2.19 28.81 -14.64
N PHE A 442 -2.83 27.69 -15.00
CA PHE A 442 -2.74 26.46 -14.25
C PHE A 442 -1.30 25.96 -14.13
N VAL A 443 -0.56 25.86 -15.24
CA VAL A 443 0.83 25.36 -15.25
C VAL A 443 1.78 26.28 -14.46
N GLU A 444 1.61 27.61 -14.57
CA GLU A 444 2.42 28.58 -13.83
C GLU A 444 2.13 28.58 -12.31
N GLN A 445 0.86 28.36 -11.92
CA GLN A 445 0.45 28.26 -10.51
C GLN A 445 0.79 26.90 -9.90
N THR A 446 0.62 25.82 -10.66
CA THR A 446 0.99 24.46 -10.26
C THR A 446 2.47 24.21 -10.50
N LYS A 447 3.31 24.93 -9.75
CA LYS A 447 4.70 24.50 -9.47
C LYS A 447 4.74 23.26 -8.55
N SER A 448 3.59 22.66 -8.26
CA SER A 448 3.35 21.56 -7.32
C SER A 448 3.83 20.20 -7.84
N SER A 449 3.89 19.23 -6.92
CA SER A 449 4.28 17.83 -7.14
C SER A 449 3.53 17.23 -8.34
N ARG A 450 4.31 16.64 -9.27
CA ARG A 450 3.82 15.99 -10.49
C ARG A 450 4.20 14.52 -10.47
N ALA A 451 3.30 13.67 -10.95
CA ALA A 451 3.58 12.26 -11.20
C ALA A 451 3.15 11.90 -12.62
N PHE A 452 3.85 10.96 -13.25
CA PHE A 452 3.42 10.40 -14.52
C PHE A 452 2.93 8.99 -14.30
N CYS A 453 1.64 8.78 -14.48
CA CYS A 453 1.02 7.46 -14.40
C CYS A 453 1.21 6.77 -15.75
N GLN A 454 2.00 5.69 -15.75
CA GLN A 454 2.30 4.93 -16.97
C GLN A 454 1.23 3.91 -17.31
N THR A 455 0.17 3.80 -16.51
CA THR A 455 -0.88 2.81 -16.77
C THR A 455 -1.69 3.20 -17.98
N PHE A 456 -1.65 2.32 -18.98
CA PHE A 456 -2.37 2.49 -20.21
C PHE A 456 -3.59 1.55 -20.28
N PRO A 457 -4.83 2.08 -20.29
CA PRO A 457 -6.04 1.27 -20.43
C PRO A 457 -6.19 0.86 -21.91
N GLY A 458 -5.58 -0.26 -22.31
CA GLY A 458 -5.61 -0.65 -23.73
C GLY A 458 -4.76 -1.84 -24.12
N SER A 459 -4.69 -2.88 -23.27
CA SER A 459 -3.95 -4.11 -23.60
C SER A 459 -4.26 -4.70 -25.00
N PRO A 460 -5.54 -4.73 -25.47
CA PRO A 460 -5.88 -5.17 -26.83
C PRO A 460 -5.56 -4.14 -27.92
N PHE A 461 -5.49 -2.86 -27.58
CA PHE A 461 -5.13 -1.79 -28.52
C PHE A 461 -3.70 -1.98 -29.03
N PHE A 462 -2.76 -2.40 -28.18
CA PHE A 462 -1.35 -2.55 -28.57
C PHE A 462 -1.14 -3.45 -29.79
N SER A 463 -1.67 -4.68 -29.77
CA SER A 463 -1.48 -5.62 -30.89
C SER A 463 -2.10 -5.07 -32.18
N LYS A 464 -3.32 -4.55 -32.10
CA LYS A 464 -4.01 -3.94 -33.26
C LYS A 464 -3.27 -2.70 -33.78
N PHE A 465 -2.76 -1.86 -32.88
CA PHE A 465 -2.01 -0.67 -33.24
C PHE A 465 -0.73 -1.03 -34.00
N VAL A 466 0.04 -2.00 -33.47
CA VAL A 466 1.28 -2.45 -34.12
C VAL A 466 0.99 -3.13 -35.47
N GLU A 467 -0.04 -3.97 -35.55
CA GLU A 467 -0.48 -4.61 -36.80
C GLU A 467 -0.99 -3.61 -37.86
N ALA A 468 -1.58 -2.50 -37.44
CA ALA A 468 -2.07 -1.45 -38.32
C ALA A 468 -0.95 -0.54 -38.86
N LEU A 469 0.29 -0.67 -38.36
CA LEU A 469 1.41 0.13 -38.88
C LEU A 469 1.83 -0.39 -40.26
N PRO A 470 2.10 0.51 -41.22
CA PRO A 470 2.60 0.11 -42.53
C PRO A 470 3.99 -0.54 -42.39
N GLY A 471 4.13 -1.79 -42.83
CA GLY A 471 5.38 -2.54 -42.79
C GLY A 471 5.22 -4.04 -43.07
N PRO A 472 6.34 -4.80 -43.13
CA PRO A 472 6.31 -6.26 -43.21
C PRO A 472 5.67 -6.87 -41.95
N SER A 473 5.27 -8.15 -42.04
CA SER A 473 4.71 -8.90 -40.90
C SER A 473 5.61 -8.78 -39.68
N VAL A 474 5.04 -8.33 -38.56
CA VAL A 474 5.79 -8.02 -37.34
C VAL A 474 5.89 -9.26 -36.47
N GLU A 475 7.11 -9.70 -36.17
CA GLU A 475 7.35 -10.76 -35.19
C GLU A 475 7.32 -10.19 -33.77
N PHE A 476 6.57 -10.87 -32.90
CA PHE A 476 6.50 -10.52 -31.48
C PHE A 476 7.46 -11.38 -30.67
N THR A 477 8.34 -10.73 -29.92
CA THR A 477 9.24 -11.37 -28.95
C THR A 477 8.73 -11.16 -27.53
N HIS A 478 8.85 -12.19 -26.71
CA HIS A 478 8.41 -12.19 -25.32
C HIS A 478 9.64 -12.24 -24.43
N ASN A 479 9.75 -11.27 -23.51
CA ASN A 479 10.86 -11.17 -22.58
C ASN A 479 10.31 -11.04 -21.17
N GLU A 480 10.85 -11.84 -20.26
CA GLU A 480 10.50 -11.83 -18.85
C GLU A 480 11.77 -11.67 -18.02
N GLY A 481 11.70 -10.89 -16.94
CA GLY A 481 12.85 -10.68 -16.08
C GLY A 481 12.62 -9.75 -14.91
N PHE A 482 13.59 -9.72 -14.02
CA PHE A 482 13.66 -8.74 -12.94
C PHE A 482 14.53 -7.56 -13.35
N GLN A 483 14.09 -6.36 -13.00
CA GLN A 483 14.90 -5.16 -13.00
C GLN A 483 15.14 -4.73 -11.56
N LEU A 484 16.39 -4.84 -11.12
CA LEU A 484 16.86 -4.36 -9.83
C LEU A 484 17.42 -2.96 -10.01
N SER A 485 17.09 -2.04 -9.10
CA SER A 485 17.58 -0.67 -9.11
C SER A 485 18.35 -0.41 -7.83
N PHE A 486 19.49 0.24 -7.96
CA PHE A 486 20.37 0.57 -6.85
C PHE A 486 20.80 2.03 -6.92
N LEU A 487 20.88 2.66 -5.75
CA LEU A 487 21.33 4.03 -5.58
C LEU A 487 22.63 4.04 -4.76
N PRO A 488 23.56 4.98 -5.02
CA PRO A 488 24.76 5.13 -4.21
C PRO A 488 24.41 5.31 -2.74
N SER A 489 25.14 4.64 -1.83
CA SER A 489 24.83 4.67 -0.40
C SER A 489 25.21 6.03 0.23
N PRO A 490 24.23 6.82 0.74
CA PRO A 490 24.52 8.08 1.41
C PRO A 490 25.16 7.90 2.80
N TRP A 491 25.19 6.67 3.33
CA TRP A 491 25.82 6.37 4.63
C TRP A 491 27.28 5.97 4.51
N GLU A 492 27.69 5.49 3.34
CA GLU A 492 29.08 5.08 3.07
C GLU A 492 29.84 6.23 2.38
N HIS A 493 29.12 7.07 1.63
CA HIS A 493 29.62 8.25 0.93
C HIS A 493 28.79 9.50 1.27
N PRO A 494 28.72 9.93 2.55
CA PRO A 494 27.84 11.01 2.98
C PRO A 494 28.10 12.36 2.31
N GLU A 495 29.34 12.61 1.89
CA GLU A 495 29.74 13.90 1.33
C GLU A 495 29.50 14.02 -0.17
N ASP A 496 29.45 12.91 -0.92
CA ASP A 496 29.49 12.95 -2.39
C ASP A 496 28.74 11.81 -3.09
N PHE A 497 27.87 11.07 -2.40
CA PHE A 497 27.10 9.96 -3.01
C PHE A 497 26.33 10.38 -4.28
N GLU A 498 25.87 11.64 -4.38
CA GLU A 498 25.17 12.17 -5.54
C GLU A 498 26.03 12.27 -6.80
N LYS A 499 27.36 12.27 -6.66
CA LYS A 499 28.28 12.23 -7.80
C LYS A 499 28.27 10.87 -8.48
N TYR A 500 27.92 9.79 -7.77
CA TYR A 500 27.92 8.45 -8.33
C TYR A 500 26.62 8.18 -9.13
N PRO A 501 26.70 7.46 -10.25
CA PRO A 501 25.55 7.17 -11.08
C PRO A 501 24.64 6.11 -10.44
N PRO A 502 23.30 6.25 -10.50
CA PRO A 502 22.39 5.14 -10.25
C PRO A 502 22.72 3.94 -11.14
N VAL A 503 22.57 2.72 -10.62
CA VAL A 503 22.82 1.49 -11.41
C VAL A 503 21.60 0.58 -11.42
N HIS A 504 21.40 -0.09 -12.54
CA HIS A 504 20.31 -1.04 -12.74
C HIS A 504 20.84 -2.38 -13.25
N ILE A 505 20.28 -3.47 -12.76
CA ILE A 505 20.58 -4.83 -13.21
C ILE A 505 19.32 -5.43 -13.80
N PHE A 506 19.38 -5.83 -15.05
CA PHE A 506 18.34 -6.65 -15.68
C PHE A 506 18.74 -8.11 -15.63
N MET A 507 17.88 -8.94 -15.03
CA MET A 507 18.04 -10.39 -14.93
C MET A 507 16.91 -11.08 -15.71
N PRO A 508 17.19 -11.67 -16.88
CA PRO A 508 16.18 -12.41 -17.62
C PRO A 508 15.79 -13.70 -16.88
N ILE A 509 14.49 -14.02 -16.91
CA ILE A 509 13.94 -15.29 -16.43
C ILE A 509 13.62 -16.11 -17.67
N ASN A 510 14.39 -17.16 -17.91
CA ASN A 510 14.15 -18.06 -19.04
C ASN A 510 13.41 -19.31 -18.55
N GLU A 511 12.26 -19.63 -19.16
CA GLU A 511 11.56 -20.90 -18.96
C GLU A 511 12.25 -22.09 -19.68
N THR A 512 13.18 -21.82 -20.60
CA THR A 512 13.87 -22.85 -21.38
C THR A 512 15.26 -23.13 -20.82
N SER A 513 15.55 -24.41 -20.57
CA SER A 513 16.72 -24.99 -19.92
C SER A 513 18.07 -24.75 -20.61
N ASP A 514 18.16 -23.83 -21.57
CA ASP A 514 19.39 -23.46 -22.25
C ASP A 514 20.12 -22.40 -21.39
N SER A 515 20.99 -22.89 -20.52
CA SER A 515 21.79 -22.13 -19.55
C SER A 515 22.72 -21.06 -20.16
N SER A 516 22.75 -20.94 -21.48
CA SER A 516 23.61 -20.03 -22.24
C SER A 516 22.98 -18.65 -22.53
N LYS A 517 21.66 -18.47 -22.37
CA LYS A 517 20.94 -17.27 -22.87
C LYS A 517 20.30 -16.40 -21.79
N GLY A 518 20.98 -16.11 -20.68
CA GLY A 518 20.40 -15.21 -19.67
C GLY A 518 21.41 -14.53 -18.77
N ARG A 519 22.46 -13.90 -19.33
CA ARG A 519 23.43 -13.19 -18.50
C ARG A 519 22.81 -11.91 -17.93
N PRO A 520 23.02 -11.59 -16.64
CA PRO A 520 22.59 -10.32 -16.08
C PRO A 520 23.26 -9.18 -16.84
N VAL A 521 22.52 -8.10 -17.07
CA VAL A 521 23.04 -6.89 -17.71
C VAL A 521 23.04 -5.77 -16.70
N LEU A 522 24.23 -5.35 -16.29
CA LEU A 522 24.45 -4.20 -15.41
C LEU A 522 24.62 -2.93 -16.25
N ARG A 523 23.94 -1.85 -15.85
CA ARG A 523 24.05 -0.54 -16.49
C ARG A 523 24.15 0.56 -15.46
N ALA A 524 25.03 1.52 -15.69
CA ALA A 524 25.09 2.78 -14.96
C ALA A 524 24.40 3.89 -15.73
N LEU A 525 23.61 4.70 -15.04
CA LEU A 525 22.92 5.84 -15.60
C LEU A 525 23.87 7.05 -15.67
N GLN A 526 24.24 7.45 -16.88
CA GLN A 526 25.09 8.62 -17.08
C GLN A 526 24.27 9.91 -17.01
N SER A 527 23.16 9.97 -17.74
CA SER A 527 22.20 11.07 -17.70
C SER A 527 20.82 10.62 -18.21
N LYS A 528 19.78 11.29 -17.72
CA LYS A 528 18.39 11.10 -18.15
C LYS A 528 17.68 12.43 -18.25
N SER A 529 17.21 12.78 -19.43
CA SER A 529 16.35 13.96 -19.62
C SER A 529 14.94 13.49 -19.94
N ILE A 530 13.95 14.06 -19.26
CA ILE A 530 12.54 13.71 -19.37
C ILE A 530 11.76 14.95 -19.79
N ALA A 531 10.94 14.83 -20.83
CA ALA A 531 9.97 15.83 -21.25
C ALA A 531 8.57 15.22 -21.18
N ASP A 532 7.80 15.64 -20.17
CA ASP A 532 6.39 15.29 -20.05
C ASP A 532 5.57 16.25 -20.91
N VAL A 533 4.83 15.71 -21.88
CA VAL A 533 4.00 16.48 -22.81
C VAL A 533 2.53 16.29 -22.43
N MET A 534 1.94 17.33 -21.84
CA MET A 534 0.51 17.38 -21.54
C MET A 534 -0.30 17.59 -22.81
N LEU A 535 -1.27 16.71 -23.04
CA LEU A 535 -2.21 16.75 -24.16
C LEU A 535 -3.64 16.79 -23.62
N PRO A 536 -4.12 17.93 -23.09
CA PRO A 536 -5.39 18.00 -22.38
C PRO A 536 -6.64 17.70 -23.23
N GLY A 537 -6.52 17.80 -24.56
CA GLY A 537 -7.57 17.42 -25.50
C GLY A 537 -7.62 15.92 -25.84
N GLU A 538 -6.59 15.17 -25.43
CA GLU A 538 -6.40 13.77 -25.81
C GLU A 538 -6.68 12.80 -24.67
N HIS A 539 -6.86 11.52 -25.00
CA HIS A 539 -7.08 10.46 -24.01
C HIS A 539 -5.83 10.14 -23.18
N CYS A 540 -4.64 10.34 -23.73
CA CYS A 540 -3.36 10.14 -23.06
C CYS A 540 -2.40 11.31 -23.28
N ASP A 541 -1.45 11.42 -22.37
CA ASP A 541 -0.27 12.28 -22.46
C ASP A 541 0.94 11.43 -22.87
N ILE A 542 2.05 12.07 -23.22
CA ILE A 542 3.27 11.38 -23.63
C ILE A 542 4.45 11.85 -22.79
N ARG A 543 5.25 10.91 -22.30
CA ARG A 543 6.57 11.18 -21.74
C ARG A 543 7.63 10.83 -22.76
N PHE A 544 8.40 11.81 -23.20
CA PHE A 544 9.64 11.56 -23.94
C PHE A 544 10.80 11.48 -22.96
N ALA A 545 11.71 10.55 -23.19
CA ALA A 545 12.93 10.44 -22.40
C ALA A 545 14.14 10.18 -23.30
N ARG A 546 15.25 10.84 -22.99
CA ARG A 546 16.57 10.55 -23.54
C ARG A 546 17.43 10.04 -22.40
N THR A 547 17.86 8.79 -22.50
CA THR A 547 18.66 8.13 -21.48
C THR A 547 20.01 7.74 -22.06
N ARG A 548 21.09 8.17 -21.41
CA ARG A 548 22.46 7.74 -21.71
C ARG A 548 22.91 6.77 -20.63
N GLU A 549 23.26 5.56 -21.04
CA GLU A 549 23.66 4.48 -20.14
C GLU A 549 25.01 3.91 -20.56
N VAL A 550 25.79 3.47 -19.57
CA VAL A 550 27.04 2.74 -19.77
C VAL A 550 26.82 1.30 -19.34
N GLN A 551 27.00 0.36 -20.26
CA GLN A 551 26.89 -1.06 -19.95
C GLN A 551 28.18 -1.55 -19.26
N MET A 552 28.02 -2.20 -18.11
CA MET A 552 29.11 -2.78 -17.30
C MET A 552 28.93 -4.30 -17.16
N GLY A 553 29.98 -4.98 -16.70
CA GLY A 553 30.02 -6.44 -16.60
C GLY A 553 29.80 -6.96 -15.18
N ILE A 554 29.53 -8.27 -15.09
CA ILE A 554 29.87 -9.06 -13.90
C ILE A 554 31.21 -9.72 -14.24
N VAL A 555 32.24 -9.36 -13.49
CA VAL A 555 33.65 -9.51 -13.91
C VAL A 555 34.41 -10.40 -12.93
N SER A 556 35.37 -11.16 -13.46
CA SER A 556 36.25 -12.00 -12.63
C SER A 556 37.45 -11.21 -12.08
N ASN A 557 37.95 -10.23 -12.83
CA ASN A 557 39.04 -9.35 -12.42
C ASN A 557 38.67 -7.87 -12.67
N ILE A 558 38.68 -7.06 -11.61
CA ILE A 558 38.37 -5.63 -11.68
C ILE A 558 39.54 -4.80 -12.18
N GLU A 559 40.77 -5.27 -12.02
CA GLU A 559 41.96 -4.54 -12.47
C GLU A 559 41.89 -4.26 -13.99
N THR A 560 41.12 -5.07 -14.72
CA THR A 560 40.93 -4.96 -16.17
C THR A 560 39.53 -4.50 -16.60
N GLU A 561 38.50 -4.63 -15.76
CA GLU A 561 37.10 -4.41 -16.13
C GLU A 561 36.28 -3.73 -15.02
N PHE A 562 35.26 -2.95 -15.40
CA PHE A 562 34.38 -2.26 -14.45
C PHE A 562 33.04 -2.99 -14.27
N GLY A 563 32.46 -2.90 -13.07
CA GLY A 563 31.19 -3.52 -12.73
C GLY A 563 31.22 -4.25 -11.39
N VAL A 564 30.58 -5.43 -11.31
CA VAL A 564 30.43 -6.20 -10.06
C VAL A 564 31.37 -7.40 -10.08
N GLN A 565 32.12 -7.63 -8.99
CA GLN A 565 32.93 -8.85 -8.85
C GLN A 565 32.05 -10.09 -8.85
N ILE A 566 32.50 -11.17 -9.48
CA ILE A 566 31.78 -12.44 -9.46
C ILE A 566 31.51 -12.95 -8.03
N ARG A 567 32.43 -12.74 -7.09
CA ARG A 567 32.28 -13.13 -5.67
C ARG A 567 31.21 -12.30 -4.97
N GLU A 568 31.21 -10.99 -5.21
CA GLU A 568 30.18 -10.08 -4.69
C GLU A 568 28.81 -10.39 -5.28
N TRP A 569 28.74 -10.71 -6.57
CA TRP A 569 27.51 -11.14 -7.22
C TRP A 569 26.97 -12.45 -6.62
N GLN A 570 27.84 -13.42 -6.34
CA GLN A 570 27.47 -14.66 -5.67
C GLN A 570 26.96 -14.40 -4.25
N ARG A 571 27.63 -13.53 -3.48
CA ARG A 571 27.17 -13.09 -2.14
C ARG A 571 25.78 -12.47 -2.23
N PHE A 572 25.60 -11.52 -3.16
CA PHE A 572 24.32 -10.86 -3.39
C PHE A 572 23.21 -11.87 -3.70
N LEU A 573 23.46 -12.84 -4.58
CA LEU A 573 22.47 -13.87 -4.92
C LEU A 573 22.15 -14.81 -3.75
N LEU A 574 23.14 -15.18 -2.92
CA LEU A 574 22.93 -16.03 -1.74
C LEU A 574 22.10 -15.32 -0.65
N GLU A 575 22.28 -14.01 -0.51
CA GLU A 575 21.51 -13.18 0.43
C GLU A 575 20.15 -12.75 -0.13
N SER A 576 19.92 -12.97 -1.43
CA SER A 576 18.69 -12.64 -2.11
C SER A 576 17.82 -13.88 -2.29
N ASN A 577 16.51 -13.66 -2.39
CA ASN A 577 15.53 -14.66 -2.74
C ASN A 577 14.81 -14.23 -4.03
N LEU A 578 15.37 -14.56 -5.19
CA LEU A 578 14.93 -14.03 -6.50
C LEU A 578 14.28 -15.12 -7.38
N ASP A 579 13.82 -16.23 -6.81
CA ASP A 579 13.14 -17.30 -7.54
C ASP A 579 11.60 -17.11 -7.50
N PRO A 580 10.95 -16.72 -8.61
CA PRO A 580 9.50 -16.54 -8.64
C PRO A 580 8.71 -17.85 -8.63
N VAL A 581 9.35 -18.99 -8.89
CA VAL A 581 8.72 -20.30 -8.99
C VAL A 581 8.63 -20.96 -7.62
N VAL A 582 9.72 -20.89 -6.84
CA VAL A 582 9.83 -21.54 -5.53
C VAL A 582 9.29 -20.64 -4.41
N ASP A 583 9.52 -19.34 -4.49
CA ASP A 583 9.35 -18.46 -3.34
C ASP A 583 8.08 -17.61 -3.39
N HIS A 584 7.37 -17.59 -2.27
CA HIS A 584 6.14 -16.80 -2.12
C HIS A 584 6.40 -15.31 -1.90
N ARG A 585 7.64 -14.94 -1.54
CA ARG A 585 8.06 -13.54 -1.30
C ARG A 585 9.48 -13.35 -1.80
N LEU A 586 9.59 -12.65 -2.92
CA LEU A 586 10.87 -12.27 -3.49
C LEU A 586 11.55 -11.21 -2.63
N ARG A 587 12.87 -11.33 -2.50
CA ARG A 587 13.74 -10.45 -1.72
C ARG A 587 15.04 -10.20 -2.45
N ALA A 588 15.52 -8.97 -2.44
CA ALA A 588 16.89 -8.63 -2.83
C ALA A 588 17.71 -8.31 -1.59
N ALA A 589 19.01 -8.59 -1.63
CA ALA A 589 19.95 -8.12 -0.63
C ALA A 589 19.99 -6.58 -0.61
N SER A 590 20.23 -6.00 0.57
CA SER A 590 20.13 -4.55 0.79
C SER A 590 21.30 -3.76 0.20
N LYS A 591 22.47 -4.40 0.03
CA LYS A 591 23.71 -3.77 -0.45
C LYS A 591 24.33 -4.54 -1.63
N LEU A 592 24.95 -3.79 -2.54
CA LEU A 592 25.75 -4.31 -3.64
C LEU A 592 27.00 -3.44 -3.83
N GLN A 593 28.18 -4.05 -3.88
CA GLN A 593 29.41 -3.34 -4.20
C GLN A 593 29.66 -3.31 -5.71
N VAL A 594 29.92 -2.12 -6.26
CA VAL A 594 30.12 -1.91 -7.70
C VAL A 594 31.35 -1.04 -7.93
N HIS A 595 32.22 -1.45 -8.85
CA HIS A 595 33.35 -0.68 -9.32
C HIS A 595 32.92 0.23 -10.47
N ILE A 596 32.97 1.54 -10.22
CA ILE A 596 32.52 2.56 -11.16
C ILE A 596 33.73 3.29 -11.74
N PRO A 597 33.83 3.42 -13.08
CA PRO A 597 34.92 4.15 -13.69
C PRO A 597 34.93 5.61 -13.25
N SER A 598 36.10 6.14 -12.93
CA SER A 598 36.28 7.50 -12.38
C SER A 598 35.78 8.61 -13.30
N TRP A 599 35.95 8.43 -14.62
CA TRP A 599 35.43 9.37 -15.63
C TRP A 599 33.90 9.48 -15.62
N LEU A 600 33.20 8.47 -15.13
CA LEU A 600 31.74 8.50 -15.00
C LEU A 600 31.32 9.31 -13.77
N ILE A 601 32.20 9.49 -12.78
CA ILE A 601 31.96 10.26 -11.55
C ILE A 601 32.34 11.74 -11.79
N GLU A 602 33.56 11.99 -12.26
CA GLU A 602 34.09 13.33 -12.51
C GLU A 602 34.75 13.42 -13.90
N PRO A 603 34.39 14.43 -14.71
CA PRO A 603 34.98 14.61 -16.04
C PRO A 603 36.49 14.80 -15.97
N GLY A 604 37.22 14.07 -16.80
CA GLY A 604 38.69 14.19 -16.92
C GLY A 604 39.48 13.50 -15.81
N SER A 605 38.83 12.84 -14.85
CA SER A 605 39.52 12.06 -13.81
C SER A 605 40.26 10.87 -14.43
N ARG A 606 41.55 10.75 -14.10
CA ARG A 606 42.41 9.60 -14.46
C ARG A 606 42.61 8.62 -13.30
N TYR A 607 41.91 8.82 -12.19
CA TYR A 607 42.08 8.02 -10.98
C TYR A 607 41.52 6.61 -11.13
N GLU A 608 42.07 5.67 -10.34
CA GLU A 608 41.62 4.27 -10.29
C GLU A 608 40.19 4.17 -9.73
N SER A 609 39.40 3.29 -10.35
CA SER A 609 38.01 3.03 -9.96
C SER A 609 37.92 2.39 -8.57
N GLY A 610 37.46 3.15 -7.58
CA GLY A 610 37.11 2.62 -6.26
C GLY A 610 35.88 1.70 -6.29
N ALA A 611 35.83 0.77 -5.34
CA ALA A 611 34.62 -0.01 -5.06
C ALA A 611 33.64 0.90 -4.31
N VAL A 612 32.40 1.00 -4.79
CA VAL A 612 31.37 1.86 -4.20
C VAL A 612 30.23 0.98 -3.70
N ASN A 613 29.78 1.23 -2.48
CA ASN A 613 28.64 0.53 -1.90
C ASN A 613 27.33 1.18 -2.36
N TYR A 614 26.48 0.38 -2.99
CA TYR A 614 25.15 0.76 -3.42
C TYR A 614 24.08 0.18 -2.51
N THR A 615 23.04 0.96 -2.25
CA THR A 615 21.83 0.53 -1.56
C THR A 615 20.78 0.10 -2.58
N PHE A 616 20.21 -1.07 -2.38
CA PHE A 616 19.04 -1.52 -3.15
C PHE A 616 17.90 -0.50 -3.00
N ALA A 617 17.37 0.00 -4.12
CA ALA A 617 16.29 0.99 -4.13
C ALA A 617 14.93 0.34 -4.40
N GLY A 618 14.89 -0.62 -5.33
CA GLY A 618 13.66 -1.31 -5.68
C GLY A 618 13.84 -2.40 -6.73
N MET A 619 12.82 -3.24 -6.84
CA MET A 619 12.76 -4.34 -7.79
C MET A 619 11.44 -4.27 -8.55
N GLN A 620 11.51 -4.57 -9.83
CA GLN A 620 10.36 -4.70 -10.70
C GLN A 620 10.43 -6.03 -11.43
N TYR A 621 9.36 -6.81 -11.34
CA TYR A 621 9.14 -7.94 -12.23
C TYR A 621 8.48 -7.44 -13.51
N ARG A 622 9.07 -7.74 -14.66
CA ARG A 622 8.70 -7.17 -15.97
C ARG A 622 8.39 -8.29 -16.95
N ARG A 623 7.17 -8.30 -17.50
CA ARG A 623 6.76 -9.16 -18.62
C ARG A 623 6.50 -8.29 -19.84
N SER A 624 7.31 -8.45 -20.88
CA SER A 624 7.31 -7.57 -22.03
C SER A 624 7.00 -8.32 -23.32
N THR A 625 6.07 -7.79 -24.11
CA THR A 625 5.85 -8.16 -25.50
C THR A 625 6.41 -7.05 -26.38
N GLN A 626 7.30 -7.42 -27.30
CA GLN A 626 8.08 -6.48 -28.09
C GLN A 626 7.96 -6.78 -29.57
N ALA A 627 7.81 -5.72 -30.35
CA ALA A 627 7.72 -5.75 -31.80
C ALA A 627 8.66 -4.68 -32.37
N THR A 628 9.34 -4.98 -33.46
CA THR A 628 10.24 -4.02 -34.12
C THR A 628 9.70 -3.71 -35.51
N VAL A 629 9.43 -2.43 -35.79
CA VAL A 629 9.00 -1.96 -37.11
C VAL A 629 9.99 -0.92 -37.59
N GLY A 630 10.77 -1.26 -38.60
CA GLY A 630 11.93 -0.47 -39.02
C GLY A 630 12.96 -0.38 -37.88
N ALA A 631 13.32 0.84 -37.49
CA ALA A 631 14.27 1.10 -36.41
C ALA A 631 13.61 1.41 -35.05
N ILE A 632 12.28 1.35 -34.96
CA ILE A 632 11.53 1.64 -33.74
C ILE A 632 11.05 0.34 -33.12
N LYS A 633 11.32 0.20 -31.83
CA LYS A 633 10.89 -0.91 -31.00
C LYS A 633 9.67 -0.52 -30.18
N TYR A 634 8.55 -1.18 -30.45
CA TYR A 634 7.30 -1.08 -29.73
C TYR A 634 7.31 -2.11 -28.61
N THR A 635 7.11 -1.66 -27.38
CA THR A 635 7.17 -2.50 -26.19
C THR A 635 5.93 -2.27 -25.35
N LYS A 636 5.21 -3.33 -25.07
CA LYS A 636 4.22 -3.37 -24.00
C LYS A 636 4.83 -4.13 -22.83
N THR A 637 4.84 -3.54 -21.64
CA THR A 637 5.36 -4.20 -20.45
C THR A 637 4.33 -4.18 -19.33
N GLU A 638 4.02 -5.35 -18.79
CA GLU A 638 3.35 -5.49 -17.51
C GLU A 638 4.41 -5.46 -16.41
N VAL A 639 4.29 -4.50 -15.48
CA VAL A 639 5.24 -4.30 -14.38
C VAL A 639 4.56 -4.58 -13.06
N ASP A 640 5.18 -5.43 -12.24
CA ASP A 640 4.82 -5.63 -10.84
C ASP A 640 6.01 -5.27 -9.95
N GLY A 641 5.91 -4.14 -9.26
CA GLY A 641 6.90 -3.67 -8.29
C GLY A 641 6.58 -4.09 -6.84
N GLY A 642 5.65 -5.01 -6.64
CA GLY A 642 5.23 -5.51 -5.33
C GLY A 642 4.63 -4.41 -4.44
N ALA A 643 4.80 -4.57 -3.12
CA ALA A 643 4.22 -3.67 -2.12
C ALA A 643 4.64 -2.19 -2.32
N THR A 644 5.85 -1.95 -2.84
CA THR A 644 6.44 -0.61 -2.93
C THR A 644 6.34 0.00 -4.34
N GLY A 645 6.53 -0.78 -5.41
CA GLY A 645 6.60 -0.23 -6.77
C GLY A 645 5.26 -0.12 -7.53
N GLY A 646 4.20 -0.79 -7.10
CA GLY A 646 2.88 -0.72 -7.75
C GLY A 646 2.75 -1.67 -8.94
N ARG A 647 1.57 -1.65 -9.58
CA ARG A 647 1.28 -2.48 -10.76
C ARG A 647 0.83 -1.63 -11.92
N THR A 648 1.59 -1.67 -13.02
CA THR A 648 1.34 -0.85 -14.20
C THR A 648 1.41 -1.68 -15.48
N THR A 649 0.74 -1.18 -16.51
CA THR A 649 0.91 -1.66 -17.89
C THR A 649 1.45 -0.50 -18.71
N GLU A 650 2.73 -0.58 -19.04
CA GLU A 650 3.47 0.45 -19.76
C GLU A 650 3.40 0.18 -21.27
N LEU A 651 3.10 1.22 -22.05
CA LEU A 651 3.26 1.20 -23.50
C LEU A 651 4.36 2.17 -23.89
N LYS A 652 5.39 1.65 -24.57
CA LYS A 652 6.61 2.38 -24.89
C LYS A 652 7.05 2.17 -26.33
N LEU A 653 7.44 3.25 -27.00
CA LEU A 653 8.27 3.22 -28.20
C LEU A 653 9.69 3.52 -27.77
N SER A 654 10.65 2.79 -28.31
CA SER A 654 12.06 3.03 -28.03
C SER A 654 12.89 2.94 -29.31
N ARG A 655 13.89 3.80 -29.41
CA ARG A 655 14.91 3.76 -30.44
C ARG A 655 16.27 3.89 -29.80
N THR A 656 17.20 3.08 -30.28
CA THR A 656 18.57 3.07 -29.77
C THR A 656 19.49 3.65 -30.81
N GLY A 657 20.15 4.75 -30.45
CA GLY A 657 21.16 5.38 -31.29
C GLY A 657 22.56 4.92 -30.89
N SER A 658 23.39 4.62 -31.88
CA SER A 658 24.84 4.45 -31.72
C SER A 658 25.63 5.38 -32.67
N GLY A 659 24.96 6.40 -33.23
CA GLY A 659 25.45 7.19 -34.36
C GLY A 659 25.69 8.67 -34.06
N LYS A 660 26.23 9.37 -35.07
CA LYS A 660 26.55 10.82 -35.08
C LYS A 660 25.34 11.70 -34.71
N PRO A 661 25.56 12.91 -34.15
CA PRO A 661 24.50 13.80 -33.65
C PRO A 661 23.37 14.07 -34.66
N ASP A 662 23.70 14.38 -35.92
CA ASP A 662 22.73 14.71 -36.96
C ASP A 662 21.77 13.54 -37.29
N MET A 663 22.24 12.31 -37.15
CA MET A 663 21.36 11.14 -37.28
C MET A 663 20.40 11.07 -36.09
N LEU A 664 20.85 11.38 -34.86
CA LEU A 664 20.01 11.28 -33.66
C LEU A 664 18.80 12.21 -33.71
N GLU A 665 18.92 13.40 -34.30
CA GLU A 665 17.79 14.33 -34.46
C GLU A 665 16.71 13.79 -35.42
N GLN A 666 17.10 13.31 -36.60
CA GLN A 666 16.17 12.72 -37.56
C GLN A 666 15.49 11.46 -36.99
N GLU A 667 16.27 10.68 -36.23
CA GLU A 667 15.78 9.50 -35.54
C GLU A 667 14.75 9.85 -34.45
N PHE A 668 15.01 10.90 -33.68
CA PHE A 668 14.07 11.42 -32.68
C PHE A 668 12.80 11.97 -33.33
N ALA A 669 12.92 12.74 -34.41
CA ALA A 669 11.77 13.26 -35.15
C ALA A 669 10.84 12.14 -35.65
N THR A 670 11.43 11.02 -36.09
CA THR A 670 10.66 9.84 -36.49
C THR A 670 9.94 9.19 -35.30
N LEU A 671 10.62 9.06 -34.15
CA LEU A 671 10.02 8.54 -32.91
C LEU A 671 8.86 9.42 -32.45
N PHE A 672 9.06 10.74 -32.47
CA PHE A 672 8.07 11.76 -32.11
C PHE A 672 6.82 11.64 -32.99
N ALA A 673 6.96 11.67 -34.32
CA ALA A 673 5.84 11.55 -35.25
C ALA A 673 5.04 10.25 -35.03
N ARG A 674 5.72 9.13 -34.76
CA ARG A 674 5.07 7.84 -34.47
C ARG A 674 4.34 7.83 -33.13
N ALA A 675 4.89 8.47 -32.11
CA ALA A 675 4.23 8.62 -30.81
C ALA A 675 2.92 9.43 -30.96
N LEU A 676 2.96 10.53 -31.70
CA LEU A 676 1.77 11.35 -31.96
C LEU A 676 0.69 10.60 -32.74
N TYR A 677 1.08 9.87 -33.79
CA TYR A 677 0.17 8.97 -34.50
C TYR A 677 -0.46 7.92 -33.58
N GLY A 678 0.28 7.44 -32.59
CA GLY A 678 -0.25 6.53 -31.56
C GLY A 678 -1.37 7.15 -30.73
N VAL A 679 -1.25 8.42 -30.35
CA VAL A 679 -2.29 9.15 -29.61
C VAL A 679 -3.54 9.33 -30.47
N THR A 680 -3.40 9.73 -31.73
CA THR A 680 -4.54 9.91 -32.64
C THR A 680 -5.25 8.59 -32.92
N ALA A 681 -4.51 7.51 -33.17
CA ALA A 681 -5.07 6.18 -33.39
C ALA A 681 -5.82 5.65 -32.15
N LEU A 682 -5.34 5.97 -30.95
CA LEU A 682 -6.02 5.62 -29.70
C LEU A 682 -7.36 6.36 -29.58
N ARG A 683 -7.41 7.64 -29.93
CA ARG A 683 -8.64 8.43 -29.93
C ARG A 683 -9.70 7.80 -30.82
N GLU A 684 -9.32 7.44 -32.05
CA GLU A 684 -10.22 6.75 -32.98
C GLU A 684 -10.69 5.40 -32.43
N TRP A 685 -9.79 4.64 -31.80
CA TRP A 685 -10.14 3.34 -31.22
C TRP A 685 -11.12 3.47 -30.04
N MET A 686 -10.92 4.45 -29.15
CA MET A 686 -11.79 4.70 -28.00
C MET A 686 -13.16 5.29 -28.39
N SER A 687 -13.26 5.91 -29.56
CA SER A 687 -14.50 6.47 -30.09
C SER A 687 -15.44 5.43 -30.73
N LYS A 688 -14.90 4.25 -31.08
CA LYS A 688 -15.61 3.10 -31.65
C LYS A 688 -16.03 2.14 -30.55
#